data_AF-A0A3M7N2H5-F1
#
_entry.id   AF-A0A3M7N2H5-F1
#
_cell.length_a   1.000
_cell.length_b   1.000
_cell.length_c   1.000
_cell.angle_alpha   90.00
_cell.angle_beta   90.00
_cell.angle_gamma   90.00
#
_symmetry.space_group_name_H-M   'P 1'
#
loop_
_entity.id
_entity.type
_entity.pdbx_description
1 polymer ?
#
loop_
_entity_poly.entity_id
_entity_poly.type
_entity_poly.pdbx_seq_one_letter_code
_entity_poly.pdbx_strand_id
1 'polypeptide(L)'
;MAGNIASVALWCVAVNFKTFLLSRVVGGLSEGNVQLATAIATDISDESQRGSTMALVGACFSVAFTFGPALGAALSNVTVVAANPFATAAGVSLSLICVETLYLYLCLPETKPAASTTKKLQSSSSLTWYTNRPSLLNLIHFLFLLPFSGVEFSLPFLIATALFPDHPSPSKANGRVLGFIGLIASLLQGSVVRRLPPLTVVKTGVVSCAAAMFMLARIQSTSALYAAAALLAVTSATVVTGLNSLGSFEADEHNRGQVLGALRSWGQLGRALGPVIFCSLFWWAGREAAYTIGGSCMLGVVALSFGLLKSPASSTKATQKVWFDYLNGYDSDLKAAGYQEAAFTITNSLGQAGVHRAHFLDELVKLLPDGVARYGKRLKDVSEDGNGGRLQLSFEDGSTAEADAVIGCDGIKSKVRAIIYGDDHPCSRPTYSHKYAYRGLVPMEKAIEAIGQERAENACMHMGPGGHLLTFPVNHGRTLNIVAFHTSPDPWTDSSKLTRAATREEALRDFAGYGHNVRALLQMTKPNLDCWAIFHLADNPVPHFHKGHIVLTGDAAHATSPHHGAGAGFCIEDSATLATLLADPRVQSSQDLAVVFETFDQARRDRGHWLVQSSQFIGNAYEWLAEGVGNDFKKIESEINRRNGIIANVDVQRMCEDARALLGRNLDAAT
;
A
#
# COMPACT_ATOMS: atom_id res chain seq x y z
N MET A 1 -15.22 -23.41 -16.99
CA MET A 1 -15.23 -24.86 -16.65
C MET A 1 -16.00 -25.71 -17.66
N ALA A 2 -17.24 -25.35 -18.01
CA ALA A 2 -18.05 -26.12 -18.97
C ALA A 2 -17.33 -26.48 -20.29
N GLY A 3 -16.58 -25.56 -20.89
CA GLY A 3 -15.82 -25.84 -22.11
C GLY A 3 -14.67 -26.83 -21.93
N ASN A 4 -14.01 -26.85 -20.77
CA ASN A 4 -13.00 -27.87 -20.45
C ASN A 4 -13.64 -29.25 -20.24
N ILE A 5 -14.82 -29.32 -19.60
CA ILE A 5 -15.60 -30.55 -19.49
C ILE A 5 -15.95 -31.07 -20.89
N ALA A 6 -16.42 -30.20 -21.78
CA ALA A 6 -16.74 -30.57 -23.17
C ALA A 6 -15.50 -31.06 -23.94
N SER A 7 -14.35 -30.41 -23.77
CA SER A 7 -13.07 -30.85 -24.35
C SER A 7 -12.68 -32.25 -23.89
N VAL A 8 -12.70 -32.53 -22.58
CA VAL A 8 -12.30 -33.84 -22.06
C VAL A 8 -13.34 -34.92 -22.39
N ALA A 9 -14.63 -34.59 -22.40
CA ALA A 9 -15.69 -35.50 -22.85
C ALA A 9 -15.50 -35.91 -24.33
N LEU A 10 -15.16 -34.96 -25.20
CA LEU A 10 -14.79 -35.23 -26.59
C LEU A 10 -13.54 -36.13 -26.68
N TRP A 11 -12.57 -35.95 -25.78
CA TRP A 11 -11.37 -36.79 -25.72
C TRP A 11 -11.69 -38.24 -25.30
N CYS A 12 -12.61 -38.45 -24.36
CA CYS A 12 -13.06 -39.80 -23.97
C CYS A 12 -13.58 -40.62 -25.16
N VAL A 13 -14.27 -39.96 -26.10
CA VAL A 13 -14.86 -40.60 -27.30
C VAL A 13 -14.00 -40.47 -28.56
N ALA A 14 -12.78 -39.95 -28.45
CA ALA A 14 -11.90 -39.70 -29.59
C ALA A 14 -11.24 -40.99 -30.12
N VAL A 15 -11.96 -41.70 -30.99
CA VAL A 15 -11.46 -42.91 -31.69
C VAL A 15 -10.64 -42.60 -32.94
N ASN A 16 -10.56 -41.33 -33.35
CA ASN A 16 -9.78 -40.89 -34.51
C ASN A 16 -9.10 -39.54 -34.25
N PHE A 17 -8.08 -39.22 -35.06
CA PHE A 17 -7.28 -38.02 -34.89
C PHE A 17 -8.10 -36.72 -35.03
N LYS A 18 -9.14 -36.70 -35.88
CA LYS A 18 -9.97 -35.50 -36.08
C LYS A 18 -10.76 -35.16 -34.81
N THR A 19 -11.37 -36.15 -34.17
CA THR A 19 -12.09 -35.97 -32.91
C THR A 19 -11.13 -35.60 -31.77
N PHE A 20 -9.94 -36.20 -31.75
CA PHE A 20 -8.90 -35.82 -30.80
C PHE A 20 -8.44 -34.37 -31.00
N LEU A 21 -8.19 -33.95 -32.24
CA LEU A 21 -7.81 -32.58 -32.56
C LEU A 21 -8.92 -31.59 -32.20
N LEU A 22 -10.18 -31.92 -32.50
CA LEU A 22 -11.33 -31.12 -32.09
C LEU A 22 -11.38 -30.95 -30.57
N SER A 23 -11.09 -32.01 -29.79
CA SER A 23 -11.00 -31.90 -28.33
C SER A 23 -9.96 -30.86 -27.89
N ARG A 24 -8.80 -30.79 -28.56
CA ARG A 24 -7.74 -29.82 -28.26
C ARG A 24 -8.14 -28.39 -28.63
N VAL A 25 -8.83 -28.21 -29.77
CA VAL A 25 -9.34 -26.90 -30.20
C VAL A 25 -10.38 -26.38 -29.20
N VAL A 26 -11.36 -27.21 -28.82
CA VAL A 26 -12.37 -26.83 -27.81
C VAL A 26 -11.72 -26.51 -26.47
N GLY A 27 -10.72 -27.29 -26.06
CA GLY A 27 -9.95 -27.05 -24.84
C GLY A 27 -9.23 -25.70 -24.87
N GLY A 28 -8.46 -25.43 -25.92
CA GLY A 28 -7.72 -24.18 -26.07
C GLY A 28 -8.62 -22.94 -26.14
N LEU A 29 -9.78 -23.02 -26.79
CA LEU A 29 -10.76 -21.93 -26.81
C LEU A 29 -11.45 -21.70 -25.45
N SER A 30 -11.47 -22.71 -24.58
CA SER A 30 -12.20 -22.69 -23.31
C SER A 30 -11.30 -22.48 -22.09
N GLU A 31 -9.98 -22.32 -22.29
CA GLU A 31 -8.97 -22.30 -21.24
C GLU A 31 -8.95 -20.96 -20.48
N GLY A 32 -9.76 -20.87 -19.41
CA GLY A 32 -9.96 -19.67 -18.59
C GLY A 32 -9.63 -19.84 -17.08
N ASN A 33 -9.27 -21.04 -16.65
CA ASN A 33 -9.12 -21.40 -15.22
C ASN A 33 -7.96 -20.66 -14.54
N VAL A 34 -6.84 -20.50 -15.24
CA VAL A 34 -5.65 -19.84 -14.72
C VAL A 34 -5.90 -18.35 -14.50
N GLN A 35 -6.64 -17.72 -15.43
CA GLN A 35 -7.00 -16.32 -15.39
C GLN A 35 -7.94 -16.06 -14.22
N LEU A 36 -8.92 -16.94 -14.02
CA LEU A 36 -9.83 -16.87 -12.87
C LEU A 36 -9.06 -16.99 -11.55
N ALA A 37 -8.15 -17.98 -11.44
CA ALA A 37 -7.32 -18.15 -10.24
C ALA A 37 -6.41 -16.94 -9.98
N THR A 38 -5.83 -16.35 -11.03
CA THR A 38 -4.98 -15.16 -10.93
C THR A 38 -5.79 -13.92 -10.55
N ALA A 39 -7.00 -13.75 -11.09
CA ALA A 39 -7.90 -12.67 -10.75
C ALA A 39 -8.32 -12.77 -9.27
N ILE A 40 -8.82 -13.94 -8.85
CA ILE A 40 -9.15 -14.21 -7.45
C ILE A 40 -7.95 -13.95 -6.53
N ALA A 41 -6.79 -14.50 -6.88
CA ALA A 41 -5.56 -14.30 -6.12
C ALA A 41 -5.18 -12.82 -6.01
N THR A 42 -5.47 -12.01 -7.02
CA THR A 42 -5.20 -10.57 -6.99
C THR A 42 -6.24 -9.85 -6.12
N ASP A 43 -7.51 -10.22 -6.22
CA ASP A 43 -8.62 -9.57 -5.50
C ASP A 43 -8.57 -9.83 -3.99
N ILE A 44 -8.05 -10.98 -3.57
CA ILE A 44 -7.85 -11.32 -2.14
C ILE A 44 -6.48 -10.88 -1.58
N SER A 45 -5.61 -10.29 -2.41
CA SER A 45 -4.25 -9.93 -2.00
C SER A 45 -3.97 -8.44 -2.10
N ASP A 46 -3.46 -7.87 -1.01
CA ASP A 46 -2.95 -6.51 -1.01
C ASP A 46 -1.59 -6.42 -1.72
N GLU A 47 -1.15 -5.20 -2.05
CA GLU A 47 0.11 -4.94 -2.77
C GLU A 47 1.33 -5.60 -2.11
N SER A 48 1.33 -5.73 -0.78
CA SER A 48 2.40 -6.34 0.01
C SER A 48 2.45 -7.87 -0.08
N GLN A 49 1.32 -8.52 -0.35
CA GLN A 49 1.20 -9.97 -0.44
C GLN A 49 1.14 -10.48 -1.88
N ARG A 50 0.85 -9.59 -2.83
CA ARG A 50 0.58 -9.89 -4.25
C ARG A 50 1.63 -10.80 -4.89
N GLY A 51 2.92 -10.48 -4.79
CA GLY A 51 3.99 -11.32 -5.32
C GLY A 51 4.01 -12.73 -4.69
N SER A 52 3.70 -12.83 -3.39
CA SER A 52 3.68 -14.10 -2.67
C SER A 52 2.45 -14.95 -2.99
N THR A 53 1.29 -14.31 -3.20
CA THR A 53 0.05 -14.97 -3.60
C THR A 53 0.14 -15.45 -5.05
N MET A 54 0.74 -14.66 -5.95
CA MET A 54 1.04 -15.09 -7.32
C MET A 54 2.03 -16.26 -7.36
N ALA A 55 3.01 -16.29 -6.44
CA ALA A 55 3.91 -17.43 -6.30
C ALA A 55 3.18 -18.71 -5.87
N LEU A 56 2.12 -18.61 -5.05
CA LEU A 56 1.30 -19.76 -4.68
C LEU A 56 0.54 -20.33 -5.89
N VAL A 57 -0.03 -19.46 -6.74
CA VAL A 57 -0.64 -19.88 -8.01
C VAL A 57 0.39 -20.63 -8.86
N GLY A 58 1.62 -20.10 -8.96
CA GLY A 58 2.74 -20.76 -9.63
C GLY A 58 3.08 -22.14 -9.03
N ALA A 59 3.14 -22.25 -7.70
CA ALA A 59 3.42 -23.51 -7.01
C ALA A 59 2.38 -24.59 -7.33
N CYS A 60 1.09 -24.23 -7.40
CA CYS A 60 0.03 -25.15 -7.82
C CYS A 60 0.26 -25.67 -9.25
N PHE A 61 0.73 -24.82 -10.18
CA PHE A 61 1.12 -25.27 -11.53
C PHE A 61 2.26 -26.28 -11.48
N SER A 62 3.31 -26.01 -10.71
CA SER A 62 4.47 -26.92 -10.66
C SER A 62 4.14 -28.26 -10.00
N VAL A 63 3.25 -28.28 -9.01
CA VAL A 63 2.71 -29.54 -8.46
C VAL A 63 1.97 -30.32 -9.56
N ALA A 64 1.11 -29.65 -10.34
CA ALA A 64 0.41 -30.29 -11.46
C ALA A 64 1.39 -30.82 -12.53
N PHE A 65 2.45 -30.08 -12.86
CA PHE A 65 3.50 -30.53 -13.79
C PHE A 65 4.34 -31.68 -13.26
N THR A 66 4.50 -31.80 -11.93
CA THR A 66 5.20 -32.93 -11.30
C THR A 66 4.39 -34.22 -11.39
N PHE A 67 3.12 -34.19 -10.96
CA PHE A 67 2.30 -35.40 -10.83
C PHE A 67 1.51 -35.74 -12.10
N GLY A 68 1.12 -34.74 -12.90
CA GLY A 68 0.27 -34.91 -14.07
C GLY A 68 0.86 -35.83 -15.14
N PRO A 69 2.06 -35.58 -15.66
CA PRO A 69 2.70 -36.43 -16.66
C PRO A 69 2.95 -37.86 -16.16
N ALA A 70 3.33 -38.02 -14.89
CA ALA A 70 3.54 -39.34 -14.29
C ALA A 70 2.23 -40.13 -14.18
N LEU A 71 1.16 -39.49 -13.71
CA LEU A 71 -0.18 -40.09 -13.64
C LEU A 71 -0.71 -40.43 -15.03
N GLY A 72 -0.57 -39.53 -16.01
CA GLY A 72 -0.97 -39.76 -17.39
C GLY A 72 -0.23 -40.93 -18.04
N ALA A 73 1.09 -41.03 -17.84
CA ALA A 73 1.89 -42.14 -18.35
C ALA A 73 1.58 -43.48 -17.66
N ALA A 74 1.16 -43.47 -16.39
CA ALA A 74 0.71 -44.68 -15.69
C ALA A 74 -0.64 -45.14 -16.26
N LEU A 75 -1.60 -44.22 -16.37
CA LEU A 75 -2.96 -44.50 -16.87
C LEU A 75 -2.99 -44.89 -18.36
N SER A 76 -2.03 -44.43 -19.16
CA SER A 76 -1.94 -44.81 -20.58
C SER A 76 -1.60 -46.29 -20.81
N ASN A 77 -1.15 -47.01 -19.77
CA ASN A 77 -0.91 -48.46 -19.86
C ASN A 77 -2.17 -49.29 -19.54
N VAL A 78 -3.27 -48.63 -19.14
CA VAL A 78 -4.53 -49.28 -18.77
C VAL A 78 -5.53 -49.03 -19.90
N THR A 79 -5.68 -50.00 -20.80
CA THR A 79 -6.62 -49.88 -21.93
C THR A 79 -7.97 -50.47 -21.57
N VAL A 80 -8.97 -49.61 -21.32
CA VAL A 80 -10.35 -50.03 -21.06
C VAL A 80 -11.20 -50.03 -22.34
N VAL A 81 -10.88 -49.17 -23.31
CA VAL A 81 -11.57 -49.08 -24.61
C VAL A 81 -10.57 -49.40 -25.72
N ALA A 82 -10.75 -50.52 -26.42
CA ALA A 82 -9.83 -50.95 -27.47
C ALA A 82 -9.67 -49.91 -28.60
N ALA A 83 -10.75 -49.20 -28.95
CA ALA A 83 -10.75 -48.16 -29.98
C ALA A 83 -10.15 -46.81 -29.53
N ASN A 84 -9.91 -46.62 -28.22
CA ASN A 84 -9.28 -45.43 -27.68
C ASN A 84 -8.37 -45.82 -26.50
N PRO A 85 -7.09 -46.13 -26.76
CA PRO A 85 -6.11 -46.51 -25.74
C PRO A 85 -5.92 -45.47 -24.63
N PHE A 86 -6.32 -44.22 -24.86
CA PHE A 86 -6.20 -43.12 -23.90
C PHE A 86 -7.51 -42.82 -23.15
N ALA A 87 -8.59 -43.57 -23.42
CA ALA A 87 -9.91 -43.34 -22.82
C ALA A 87 -9.87 -43.38 -21.28
N THR A 88 -9.03 -44.25 -20.70
CA THR A 88 -8.89 -44.37 -19.24
C THR A 88 -8.30 -43.09 -18.64
N ALA A 89 -7.24 -42.54 -19.24
CA ALA A 89 -6.65 -41.28 -18.80
C ALA A 89 -7.62 -40.10 -19.00
N ALA A 90 -8.33 -40.07 -20.13
CA ALA A 90 -9.36 -39.07 -20.41
C ALA A 90 -10.52 -39.14 -19.41
N GLY A 91 -10.98 -40.35 -19.06
CA GLY A 91 -12.05 -40.58 -18.10
C GLY A 91 -11.70 -40.12 -16.70
N VAL A 92 -10.50 -40.43 -16.20
CA VAL A 92 -10.01 -39.91 -14.92
C VAL A 92 -9.93 -38.38 -14.94
N SER A 93 -9.43 -37.79 -16.02
CA SER A 93 -9.40 -36.34 -16.19
C SER A 93 -10.80 -35.72 -16.18
N LEU A 94 -11.80 -36.40 -16.78
CA LEU A 94 -13.19 -35.94 -16.81
C LEU A 94 -13.80 -35.96 -15.41
N SER A 95 -13.54 -37.02 -14.64
CA SER A 95 -13.99 -37.11 -13.25
C SER A 95 -13.39 -35.99 -12.39
N LEU A 96 -12.08 -35.75 -12.49
CA LEU A 96 -11.40 -34.70 -11.72
C LEU A 96 -11.98 -33.32 -12.00
N ILE A 97 -12.21 -32.97 -13.28
CA ILE A 97 -12.71 -31.64 -13.63
C ILE A 97 -14.18 -31.44 -13.26
N CYS A 98 -14.99 -32.50 -13.29
CA CYS A 98 -16.37 -32.44 -12.79
C CYS A 98 -16.40 -32.24 -11.27
N VAL A 99 -15.56 -32.96 -10.53
CA VAL A 99 -15.42 -32.81 -9.07
C VAL A 99 -14.92 -31.40 -8.72
N GLU A 100 -13.89 -30.91 -9.40
CA GLU A 100 -13.38 -29.54 -9.23
C GLU A 100 -14.48 -28.50 -9.50
N THR A 101 -15.24 -28.65 -10.58
CA THR A 101 -16.31 -27.72 -10.94
C THR A 101 -17.41 -27.68 -9.87
N LEU A 102 -17.80 -28.83 -9.33
CA LEU A 102 -18.78 -28.91 -8.26
C LEU A 102 -18.24 -28.30 -6.96
N TYR A 103 -16.98 -28.56 -6.61
CA TYR A 103 -16.34 -27.97 -5.44
C TYR A 103 -16.29 -26.45 -5.52
N LEU A 104 -15.86 -25.90 -6.67
CA LEU A 104 -15.82 -24.45 -6.87
C LEU A 104 -17.22 -23.82 -6.80
N TYR A 105 -18.23 -24.48 -7.36
CA TYR A 105 -19.61 -23.98 -7.31
C TYR A 105 -20.17 -23.92 -5.88
N LEU A 106 -19.79 -24.87 -5.02
CA LEU A 106 -20.31 -24.97 -3.65
C LEU A 106 -19.48 -24.20 -2.62
N CYS A 107 -18.16 -24.10 -2.81
CA CYS A 107 -17.24 -23.64 -1.76
C CYS A 107 -16.53 -22.32 -2.06
N LEU A 108 -16.58 -21.80 -3.30
CA LEU A 108 -15.92 -20.53 -3.64
C LEU A 108 -16.84 -19.34 -3.31
N PRO A 109 -16.52 -18.51 -2.29
CA PRO A 109 -17.32 -17.32 -1.99
C PRO A 109 -17.16 -16.24 -3.06
N GLU A 110 -18.10 -15.28 -3.12
CA GLU A 110 -17.94 -14.08 -3.96
C GLU A 110 -16.70 -13.30 -3.50
N THR A 111 -15.79 -13.03 -4.44
CA THR A 111 -14.46 -12.45 -4.16
C THR A 111 -14.41 -10.95 -4.39
N LYS A 112 -15.42 -10.39 -5.06
CA LYS A 112 -15.59 -8.95 -5.24
C LYS A 112 -16.70 -8.43 -4.33
N PRO A 113 -16.44 -7.47 -3.41
CA PRO A 113 -17.51 -6.79 -2.69
C PRO A 113 -18.49 -6.19 -3.70
N ALA A 114 -19.80 -6.34 -3.50
CA ALA A 114 -20.81 -5.76 -4.37
C ALA A 114 -20.58 -4.25 -4.47
N ALA A 115 -19.94 -3.82 -5.54
CA ALA A 115 -19.85 -2.40 -5.88
C ALA A 115 -21.27 -1.91 -6.07
N SER A 116 -21.71 -1.04 -5.15
CA SER A 116 -22.87 -0.18 -5.32
C SER A 116 -22.96 0.26 -6.77
N THR A 117 -24.09 -0.03 -7.40
CA THR A 117 -24.43 0.27 -8.79
C THR A 117 -24.45 1.78 -9.01
N THR A 118 -23.28 2.43 -9.07
CA THR A 118 -23.16 3.84 -9.39
C THR A 118 -22.92 3.97 -10.90
N LYS A 119 -23.81 4.74 -11.53
CA LYS A 119 -23.86 5.04 -12.96
C LYS A 119 -22.49 5.38 -13.54
N LYS A 120 -22.26 4.92 -14.78
CA LYS A 120 -21.18 5.36 -15.69
C LYS A 120 -21.00 6.89 -15.61
N LEU A 121 -20.03 7.34 -14.83
CA LEU A 121 -19.46 8.67 -14.97
C LEU A 121 -18.44 8.60 -16.11
N GLN A 122 -18.59 9.50 -17.09
CA GLN A 122 -17.65 9.67 -18.19
C GLN A 122 -16.25 9.93 -17.63
N SER A 123 -15.29 9.05 -17.96
CA SER A 123 -13.91 9.21 -17.55
C SER A 123 -13.29 10.39 -18.29
N SER A 124 -13.00 11.49 -17.59
CA SER A 124 -11.92 12.37 -18.00
C SER A 124 -10.63 11.53 -17.97
N SER A 125 -9.88 11.52 -19.06
CA SER A 125 -8.61 10.82 -19.19
C SER A 125 -7.61 11.30 -18.13
N SER A 126 -7.55 10.59 -16.99
CA SER A 126 -6.43 10.67 -16.08
C SER A 126 -5.23 10.05 -16.78
N LEU A 127 -4.10 10.76 -16.80
CA LEU A 127 -2.84 10.25 -17.32
C LEU A 127 -2.43 9.04 -16.44
N THR A 128 -2.66 7.81 -16.91
CA THR A 128 -2.17 6.61 -16.24
C THR A 128 -0.66 6.51 -16.44
N TRP A 129 0.10 6.70 -15.36
CA TRP A 129 1.55 6.57 -15.35
C TRP A 129 1.94 5.13 -15.02
N TYR A 130 2.77 4.53 -15.87
CA TYR A 130 3.24 3.15 -15.75
C TYR A 130 4.73 3.13 -15.37
N THR A 131 5.13 2.33 -14.39
CA THR A 131 6.55 2.08 -14.07
C THR A 131 7.20 1.27 -15.20
N ASN A 132 6.49 0.25 -15.66
CA ASN A 132 6.79 -0.51 -16.87
C ASN A 132 5.60 -0.40 -17.83
N ARG A 133 5.82 0.08 -19.05
CA ARG A 133 4.75 0.18 -20.05
C ARG A 133 4.12 -1.21 -20.29
N PRO A 134 2.79 -1.38 -20.22
CA PRO A 134 2.14 -2.67 -20.41
C PRO A 134 2.50 -3.35 -21.75
N SER A 135 2.71 -2.57 -22.81
CA SER A 135 3.17 -3.07 -24.10
C SER A 135 4.57 -3.71 -24.06
N LEU A 136 5.48 -3.20 -23.23
CA LEU A 136 6.81 -3.77 -23.02
C LEU A 136 6.71 -5.10 -22.28
N LEU A 137 5.88 -5.16 -21.23
CA LEU A 137 5.63 -6.41 -20.49
C LEU A 137 5.02 -7.48 -21.39
N ASN A 138 4.03 -7.09 -22.22
CA ASN A 138 3.41 -7.98 -23.21
C ASN A 138 4.43 -8.52 -24.22
N LEU A 139 5.29 -7.65 -24.75
CA LEU A 139 6.34 -8.03 -25.70
C LEU A 139 7.34 -9.00 -25.07
N ILE A 140 7.84 -8.71 -23.86
CA ILE A 140 8.78 -9.58 -23.14
C ILE A 140 8.13 -10.94 -22.85
N HIS A 141 6.87 -10.96 -22.45
CA HIS A 141 6.14 -12.21 -22.16
C HIS A 141 5.97 -13.06 -23.42
N PHE A 142 5.62 -12.45 -24.55
CA PHE A 142 5.53 -13.11 -25.86
C PHE A 142 6.89 -13.67 -26.31
N LEU A 143 7.93 -12.81 -26.34
CA LEU A 143 9.27 -13.19 -26.80
C LEU A 143 9.92 -14.23 -25.89
N PHE A 144 9.57 -14.28 -24.61
CA PHE A 144 9.99 -15.34 -23.69
C PHE A 144 9.27 -16.66 -24.00
N LEU A 145 7.92 -16.66 -24.05
CA LEU A 145 7.15 -17.90 -24.18
C LEU A 145 7.29 -18.55 -25.55
N LEU A 146 7.59 -17.77 -26.60
CA LEU A 146 7.76 -18.27 -27.96
C LEU A 146 8.86 -19.35 -28.08
N PRO A 147 10.15 -19.09 -27.77
CA PRO A 147 11.18 -20.12 -27.79
C PRO A 147 11.05 -21.10 -26.61
N PHE A 148 10.58 -20.65 -25.44
CA PHE A 148 10.46 -21.53 -24.27
C PHE A 148 9.46 -22.66 -24.49
N SER A 149 8.27 -22.38 -25.04
CA SER A 149 7.32 -23.45 -25.34
C SER A 149 7.80 -24.35 -26.49
N GLY A 150 8.52 -23.78 -27.45
CA GLY A 150 9.23 -24.56 -28.46
C GLY A 150 10.16 -25.62 -27.86
N VAL A 151 10.92 -25.25 -26.83
CA VAL A 151 11.77 -26.18 -26.07
C VAL A 151 10.93 -27.19 -25.30
N GLU A 152 9.89 -26.78 -24.59
CA GLU A 152 9.02 -27.69 -23.83
C GLU A 152 8.47 -28.84 -24.70
N PHE A 153 8.04 -28.53 -25.93
CA PHE A 153 7.46 -29.52 -26.85
C PHE A 153 8.50 -30.31 -27.65
N SER A 154 9.70 -29.78 -27.87
CA SER A 154 10.78 -30.49 -28.57
C SER A 154 11.64 -31.37 -27.66
N LEU A 155 11.68 -31.07 -26.35
CA LEU A 155 12.46 -31.80 -25.37
C LEU A 155 12.12 -33.31 -25.32
N PRO A 156 10.84 -33.74 -25.37
CA PRO A 156 10.52 -35.17 -25.45
C PRO A 156 11.08 -35.86 -26.69
N PHE A 157 11.14 -35.15 -27.83
CA PHE A 157 11.75 -35.69 -29.05
C PHE A 157 13.24 -35.83 -28.87
N LEU A 158 13.92 -34.81 -28.34
CA LEU A 158 15.36 -34.85 -28.05
C LEU A 158 15.74 -36.02 -27.15
N ILE A 159 14.99 -36.25 -26.07
CA ILE A 159 15.23 -37.36 -25.14
C ILE A 159 15.03 -38.70 -25.84
N ALA A 160 13.94 -38.85 -26.59
CA ALA A 160 13.59 -40.11 -27.26
C ALA A 160 14.52 -40.44 -28.43
N THR A 161 14.98 -39.46 -29.22
CA THR A 161 15.74 -39.72 -30.45
C THR A 161 17.25 -39.61 -30.28
N ALA A 162 17.74 -38.75 -29.38
CA ALA A 162 19.17 -38.47 -29.27
C ALA A 162 19.85 -39.07 -28.03
N LEU A 163 19.12 -39.28 -26.93
CA LEU A 163 19.70 -39.74 -25.65
C LEU A 163 19.27 -41.14 -25.25
N PHE A 164 18.07 -41.57 -25.64
CA PHE A 164 17.52 -42.88 -25.29
C PHE A 164 16.86 -43.59 -26.49
N PRO A 165 17.55 -43.74 -27.64
CA PRO A 165 16.95 -44.30 -28.86
C PRO A 165 16.44 -45.74 -28.68
N ASP A 166 17.12 -46.55 -27.87
CA ASP A 166 16.78 -47.98 -27.66
C ASP A 166 16.01 -48.24 -26.36
N HIS A 167 15.54 -47.21 -25.66
CA HIS A 167 14.88 -47.40 -24.37
C HIS A 167 13.49 -48.04 -24.56
N PRO A 168 13.14 -49.13 -23.84
CA PRO A 168 11.91 -49.90 -24.06
C PRO A 168 10.62 -49.12 -23.77
N SER A 169 10.72 -47.94 -23.17
CA SER A 169 9.58 -47.02 -22.99
C SER A 169 10.09 -45.57 -22.97
N PRO A 170 10.17 -44.88 -24.12
CA PRO A 170 10.63 -43.49 -24.20
C PRO A 170 9.79 -42.54 -23.34
N SER A 171 8.49 -42.81 -23.19
CA SER A 171 7.57 -42.07 -22.33
C SER A 171 7.95 -42.10 -20.85
N LYS A 172 8.51 -43.20 -20.35
CA LYS A 172 9.01 -43.29 -18.96
C LYS A 172 10.24 -42.41 -18.74
N ALA A 173 11.15 -42.36 -19.71
CA ALA A 173 12.33 -41.49 -19.64
C ALA A 173 11.94 -40.01 -19.67
N ASN A 174 11.01 -39.64 -20.56
CA ASN A 174 10.42 -38.30 -20.62
C ASN A 174 9.72 -37.91 -19.31
N GLY A 175 8.91 -38.82 -18.76
CA GLY A 175 8.23 -38.60 -17.48
C GLY A 175 9.18 -38.34 -16.31
N ARG A 176 10.34 -39.02 -16.25
CA ARG A 176 11.35 -38.80 -15.20
C ARG A 176 11.97 -37.40 -15.28
N VAL A 177 12.35 -36.96 -16.48
CA VAL A 177 12.99 -35.63 -16.67
C VAL A 177 11.97 -34.52 -16.41
N LEU A 178 10.75 -34.63 -16.94
CA LEU A 178 9.69 -33.64 -16.68
C LEU A 178 9.30 -33.60 -15.19
N GLY A 179 9.22 -34.75 -14.52
CA GLY A 179 8.99 -34.83 -13.08
C GLY A 179 10.10 -34.17 -12.25
N PHE A 180 11.37 -34.34 -12.67
CA PHE A 180 12.51 -33.64 -12.06
C PHE A 180 12.41 -32.12 -12.20
N ILE A 181 12.05 -31.62 -13.39
CA ILE A 181 11.83 -30.18 -13.63
C ILE A 181 10.70 -29.67 -12.72
N GLY A 182 9.56 -30.37 -12.66
CA GLY A 182 8.42 -29.98 -11.84
C GLY A 182 8.74 -29.94 -10.35
N LEU A 183 9.49 -30.93 -9.84
CA LEU A 183 9.88 -30.99 -8.43
C LEU A 183 10.78 -29.81 -8.03
N ILE A 184 11.83 -29.54 -8.81
CA ILE A 184 12.73 -28.40 -8.54
C ILE A 184 11.96 -27.08 -8.66
N ALA A 185 11.14 -26.92 -9.70
CA ALA A 185 10.36 -25.70 -9.90
C ALA A 185 9.41 -25.44 -8.71
N SER A 186 8.74 -26.49 -8.21
CA SER A 186 7.87 -26.41 -7.03
C SER A 186 8.61 -25.95 -5.78
N LEU A 187 9.80 -26.52 -5.52
CA LEU A 187 10.65 -26.13 -4.38
C LEU A 187 11.11 -24.67 -4.49
N LEU A 188 11.56 -24.24 -5.68
CA LEU A 188 12.00 -22.88 -5.92
C LEU A 188 10.85 -21.87 -5.79
N GLN A 189 9.64 -22.22 -6.26
CA GLN A 189 8.46 -21.37 -6.11
C GLN A 189 8.02 -21.24 -4.66
N GLY A 190 8.02 -22.34 -3.90
CA GLY A 190 7.66 -22.36 -2.49
C GLY A 190 8.66 -21.65 -1.57
N SER A 191 9.92 -21.50 -1.99
CA SER A 191 11.00 -20.94 -1.16
C SER A 191 11.58 -19.63 -1.68
N VAL A 192 12.30 -19.66 -2.80
CA VAL A 192 13.12 -18.57 -3.33
C VAL A 192 12.28 -17.50 -4.02
N VAL A 193 11.39 -17.91 -4.94
CA VAL A 193 10.60 -16.98 -5.76
C VAL A 193 9.64 -16.15 -4.91
N ARG A 194 9.08 -16.75 -3.85
CA ARG A 194 8.19 -16.05 -2.90
C ARG A 194 8.89 -14.95 -2.09
N ARG A 195 10.23 -15.00 -1.98
CA ARG A 195 11.03 -14.10 -1.12
C ARG A 195 11.78 -13.03 -1.89
N LEU A 196 11.97 -13.18 -3.20
CA LEU A 196 12.75 -12.26 -4.02
C LEU A 196 11.87 -11.23 -4.74
N PRO A 197 12.41 -10.05 -5.06
CA PRO A 197 11.71 -9.06 -5.88
C PRO A 197 11.31 -9.61 -7.26
N PRO A 198 10.12 -9.27 -7.79
CA PRO A 198 9.63 -9.80 -9.08
C PRO A 198 10.61 -9.60 -10.25
N LEU A 199 11.27 -8.45 -10.32
CA LEU A 199 12.24 -8.16 -11.38
C LEU A 199 13.48 -9.07 -11.29
N THR A 200 13.99 -9.32 -10.09
CA THR A 200 15.13 -10.21 -9.86
C THR A 200 14.80 -11.64 -10.27
N VAL A 201 13.57 -12.07 -9.95
CA VAL A 201 13.02 -13.39 -10.35
C VAL A 201 12.99 -13.51 -11.88
N VAL A 202 12.42 -12.52 -12.59
CA VAL A 202 12.40 -12.52 -14.07
C VAL A 202 13.80 -12.58 -14.65
N LYS A 203 14.71 -11.71 -14.20
CA LYS A 203 16.11 -11.63 -14.68
C LYS A 203 16.85 -12.96 -14.52
N THR A 204 16.70 -13.60 -13.36
CA THR A 204 17.30 -14.91 -13.08
C THR A 204 16.76 -15.98 -14.02
N GLY A 205 15.45 -15.98 -14.22
CA GLY A 205 14.79 -16.95 -15.08
C GLY A 205 15.17 -16.86 -16.55
N VAL A 206 15.20 -15.66 -17.13
CA VAL A 206 15.54 -15.48 -18.57
C VAL A 206 16.99 -15.83 -18.86
N VAL A 207 17.91 -15.54 -17.94
CA VAL A 207 19.33 -15.94 -18.05
C VAL A 207 19.46 -17.47 -17.96
N SER A 208 18.77 -18.09 -17.01
CA SER A 208 18.73 -19.55 -16.86
C SER A 208 18.19 -20.22 -18.12
N CYS A 209 17.16 -19.65 -18.74
CA CYS A 209 16.56 -20.16 -19.96
C CYS A 209 17.53 -20.11 -21.15
N ALA A 210 18.22 -18.98 -21.35
CA ALA A 210 19.21 -18.83 -22.40
C ALA A 210 20.33 -19.87 -22.27
N ALA A 211 20.87 -20.02 -21.05
CA ALA A 211 21.89 -21.02 -20.76
C ALA A 211 21.40 -22.44 -21.03
N ALA A 212 20.19 -22.79 -20.61
CA ALA A 212 19.60 -24.11 -20.87
C ALA A 212 19.50 -24.41 -22.37
N MET A 213 19.05 -23.45 -23.19
CA MET A 213 18.91 -23.63 -24.63
C MET A 213 20.26 -23.88 -25.33
N PHE A 214 21.30 -23.11 -25.01
CA PHE A 214 22.64 -23.36 -25.56
C PHE A 214 23.22 -24.71 -25.11
N MET A 215 22.94 -25.14 -23.87
CA MET A 215 23.32 -26.47 -23.39
C MET A 215 22.58 -27.59 -24.14
N LEU A 216 21.27 -27.44 -24.36
CA LEU A 216 20.47 -28.42 -25.10
C LEU A 216 20.88 -28.56 -26.56
N ALA A 217 21.35 -27.47 -27.18
CA ALA A 217 21.86 -27.50 -28.55
C ALA A 217 23.01 -28.51 -28.74
N ARG A 218 23.89 -28.66 -27.73
CA ARG A 218 25.10 -29.50 -27.83
C ARG A 218 25.06 -30.73 -26.93
N ILE A 219 23.87 -31.17 -26.53
CA ILE A 219 23.75 -32.21 -25.52
C ILE A 219 24.19 -33.60 -26.05
N GLN A 220 24.98 -34.31 -25.25
CA GLN A 220 25.48 -35.64 -25.59
C GLN A 220 25.42 -36.64 -24.41
N SER A 221 25.11 -36.17 -23.20
CA SER A 221 25.10 -37.01 -22.00
C SER A 221 23.83 -36.81 -21.17
N THR A 222 23.45 -37.86 -20.43
CA THR A 222 22.32 -37.82 -19.49
C THR A 222 22.58 -36.83 -18.35
N SER A 223 23.81 -36.67 -17.88
CA SER A 223 24.14 -35.69 -16.83
C SER A 223 23.95 -34.25 -17.32
N ALA A 224 24.37 -33.95 -18.54
CA ALA A 224 24.14 -32.63 -19.16
C ALA A 224 22.63 -32.36 -19.36
N LEU A 225 21.82 -33.41 -19.62
CA LEU A 225 20.36 -33.29 -19.68
C LEU A 225 19.76 -32.84 -18.35
N TYR A 226 20.14 -33.48 -17.24
CA TYR A 226 19.62 -33.09 -15.92
C TYR A 226 20.11 -31.70 -15.49
N ALA A 227 21.33 -31.31 -15.87
CA ALA A 227 21.82 -29.95 -15.65
C ALA A 227 21.00 -28.90 -16.44
N ALA A 228 20.74 -29.13 -17.73
CA ALA A 228 19.88 -28.26 -18.53
C ALA A 228 18.44 -28.26 -18.01
N ALA A 229 17.92 -29.41 -17.57
CA ALA A 229 16.61 -29.54 -16.96
C ALA A 229 16.50 -28.72 -15.65
N ALA A 230 17.54 -28.68 -14.82
CA ALA A 230 17.56 -27.85 -13.62
C ALA A 230 17.46 -26.35 -13.97
N LEU A 231 18.14 -25.90 -15.02
CA LEU A 231 18.02 -24.52 -15.52
C LEU A 231 16.64 -24.21 -16.10
N LEU A 232 16.00 -25.17 -16.78
CA LEU A 232 14.61 -25.07 -17.21
C LEU A 232 13.65 -25.03 -16.01
N ALA A 233 13.94 -25.73 -14.92
CA ALA A 233 13.16 -25.69 -13.69
C ALA A 233 13.22 -24.30 -13.03
N VAL A 234 14.41 -23.69 -12.96
CA VAL A 234 14.56 -22.28 -12.52
C VAL A 234 13.73 -21.36 -13.42
N THR A 235 13.77 -21.54 -14.74
CA THR A 235 13.00 -20.75 -15.70
C THR A 235 11.49 -20.87 -15.45
N SER A 236 10.99 -22.10 -15.35
CA SER A 236 9.58 -22.41 -15.11
C SER A 236 9.08 -21.83 -13.77
N ALA A 237 9.94 -21.87 -12.75
CA ALA A 237 9.63 -21.32 -11.43
C ALA A 237 9.46 -19.80 -11.42
N THR A 238 10.15 -19.08 -12.31
CA THR A 238 10.46 -17.66 -12.12
C THR A 238 9.76 -16.75 -13.12
N VAL A 239 9.98 -16.91 -14.43
CA VAL A 239 9.73 -15.84 -15.43
C VAL A 239 8.25 -15.48 -15.53
N VAL A 240 7.35 -16.47 -15.70
CA VAL A 240 5.91 -16.22 -15.85
C VAL A 240 5.32 -15.63 -14.56
N THR A 241 5.70 -16.19 -13.40
CA THR A 241 5.27 -15.69 -12.09
C THR A 241 5.74 -14.24 -11.86
N GLY A 242 7.00 -13.95 -12.19
CA GLY A 242 7.58 -12.62 -12.06
C GLY A 242 6.94 -11.59 -13.00
N LEU A 243 6.69 -11.95 -14.26
CA LEU A 243 6.02 -11.08 -15.23
C LEU A 243 4.56 -10.82 -14.86
N ASN A 244 3.83 -11.83 -14.39
CA ASN A 244 2.46 -11.64 -13.89
C ASN A 244 2.45 -10.73 -12.65
N SER A 245 3.43 -10.89 -11.75
CA SER A 245 3.57 -10.01 -10.59
C SER A 245 3.89 -8.57 -11.03
N LEU A 246 4.83 -8.35 -11.95
CA LEU A 246 5.11 -7.02 -12.51
C LEU A 246 3.86 -6.41 -13.16
N GLY A 247 3.16 -7.15 -14.02
CA GLY A 247 1.93 -6.69 -14.67
C GLY A 247 0.82 -6.32 -13.68
N SER A 248 0.78 -6.97 -12.52
CA SER A 248 -0.18 -6.67 -11.46
C SER A 248 0.15 -5.41 -10.64
N PHE A 249 1.40 -4.93 -10.68
CA PHE A 249 1.79 -3.64 -10.11
C PHE A 249 1.48 -2.46 -11.05
N GLU A 250 1.37 -2.71 -12.35
CA GLU A 250 1.07 -1.68 -13.35
C GLU A 250 -0.43 -1.48 -13.59
N ALA A 251 -1.28 -2.22 -12.87
CA ALA A 251 -2.71 -2.26 -13.11
C ALA A 251 -3.51 -1.66 -11.93
N ASP A 252 -4.34 -0.67 -12.24
CA ASP A 252 -5.26 -0.02 -11.30
C ASP A 252 -6.51 -0.90 -11.10
N GLU A 253 -7.27 -0.66 -10.01
CA GLU A 253 -8.51 -1.39 -9.71
C GLU A 253 -9.52 -1.40 -10.87
N HIS A 254 -9.53 -0.35 -11.69
CA HIS A 254 -10.48 -0.18 -12.80
C HIS A 254 -10.05 -0.86 -14.11
N ASN A 255 -8.75 -1.11 -14.31
CA ASN A 255 -8.21 -1.70 -15.55
C ASN A 255 -7.46 -3.03 -15.34
N ARG A 256 -7.46 -3.55 -14.10
CA ARG A 256 -6.80 -4.79 -13.68
C ARG A 256 -7.04 -5.97 -14.62
N GLY A 257 -8.31 -6.27 -14.90
CA GLY A 257 -8.68 -7.37 -15.80
C GLY A 257 -8.16 -7.18 -17.23
N GLN A 258 -8.10 -5.95 -17.71
CA GLN A 258 -7.62 -5.63 -19.06
C GLN A 258 -6.10 -5.78 -19.18
N VAL A 259 -5.34 -5.25 -18.23
CA VAL A 259 -3.87 -5.29 -18.23
C VAL A 259 -3.36 -6.74 -18.08
N LEU A 260 -3.85 -7.46 -17.06
CA LEU A 260 -3.47 -8.85 -16.83
C LEU A 260 -4.00 -9.77 -17.95
N GLY A 261 -5.20 -9.49 -18.47
CA GLY A 261 -5.76 -10.18 -19.61
C GLY A 261 -4.89 -10.06 -20.86
N ALA A 262 -4.48 -8.83 -21.22
CA ALA A 262 -3.59 -8.58 -22.35
C ALA A 262 -2.24 -9.28 -22.18
N LEU A 263 -1.63 -9.17 -21.00
CA LEU A 263 -0.35 -9.82 -20.69
C LEU A 263 -0.40 -11.33 -20.88
N ARG A 264 -1.49 -11.97 -20.42
CA ARG A 264 -1.74 -13.40 -20.63
C ARG A 264 -1.93 -13.73 -22.11
N SER A 265 -2.74 -12.96 -22.84
CA SER A 265 -3.04 -13.21 -24.26
C SER A 265 -1.76 -13.19 -25.12
N TRP A 266 -0.88 -12.21 -24.90
CA TRP A 266 0.41 -12.15 -25.59
C TRP A 266 1.30 -13.35 -25.24
N GLY A 267 1.31 -13.76 -23.97
CA GLY A 267 2.01 -14.98 -23.57
C GLY A 267 1.46 -16.24 -24.26
N GLN A 268 0.14 -16.41 -24.32
CA GLN A 268 -0.50 -17.56 -24.97
C GLN A 268 -0.26 -17.58 -26.48
N LEU A 269 -0.23 -16.43 -27.14
CA LEU A 269 0.16 -16.34 -28.55
C LEU A 269 1.58 -16.90 -28.77
N GLY A 270 2.52 -16.52 -27.90
CA GLY A 270 3.88 -17.08 -27.91
C GLY A 270 3.86 -18.59 -27.69
N ARG A 271 3.10 -19.05 -26.69
CA ARG A 271 3.00 -20.47 -26.34
C ARG A 271 2.37 -21.33 -27.45
N ALA A 272 1.43 -20.78 -28.22
CA ALA A 272 0.80 -21.45 -29.35
C ALA A 272 1.69 -21.51 -30.60
N LEU A 273 2.39 -20.41 -30.92
CA LEU A 273 3.27 -20.35 -32.09
C LEU A 273 4.60 -21.08 -31.88
N GLY A 274 5.09 -21.12 -30.63
CA GLY A 274 6.39 -21.69 -30.28
C GLY A 274 6.61 -23.11 -30.78
N PRO A 275 5.74 -24.10 -30.49
CA PRO A 275 5.93 -25.47 -30.93
C PRO A 275 5.85 -25.61 -32.45
N VAL A 276 4.97 -24.83 -33.10
CA VAL A 276 4.86 -24.83 -34.57
C VAL A 276 6.17 -24.40 -35.20
N ILE A 277 6.80 -23.34 -34.69
CA ILE A 277 8.06 -22.81 -35.24
C ILE A 277 9.23 -23.72 -34.86
N PHE A 278 9.43 -23.96 -33.57
CA PHE A 278 10.64 -24.60 -33.06
C PHE A 278 10.65 -26.13 -33.23
N CYS A 279 9.51 -26.82 -33.21
CA CYS A 279 9.49 -28.24 -33.56
C CYS A 279 9.68 -28.42 -35.08
N SER A 280 9.15 -27.53 -35.92
CA SER A 280 9.41 -27.57 -37.37
C SER A 280 10.89 -27.31 -37.66
N LEU A 281 11.49 -26.30 -37.00
CA LEU A 281 12.94 -26.05 -37.08
C LEU A 281 13.76 -27.25 -36.59
N PHE A 282 13.34 -27.89 -35.49
CA PHE A 282 14.02 -29.07 -34.95
C PHE A 282 14.11 -30.21 -35.96
N TRP A 283 13.01 -30.47 -36.68
CA TRP A 283 12.97 -31.54 -37.70
C TRP A 283 13.60 -31.13 -39.03
N TRP A 284 13.51 -29.86 -39.42
CA TRP A 284 13.99 -29.40 -40.72
C TRP A 284 15.46 -28.99 -40.73
N ALA A 285 15.88 -28.19 -39.75
CA ALA A 285 17.25 -27.66 -39.63
C ALA A 285 18.10 -28.39 -38.58
N GLY A 286 17.49 -29.33 -37.84
CA GLY A 286 18.13 -30.09 -36.79
C GLY A 286 18.08 -29.41 -35.42
N ARG A 287 18.33 -30.22 -34.38
CA ARG A 287 18.28 -29.80 -32.97
C ARG A 287 19.21 -28.63 -32.66
N GLU A 288 20.41 -28.62 -33.24
CA GLU A 288 21.44 -27.62 -32.94
C GLU A 288 20.98 -26.24 -33.39
N ALA A 289 20.44 -26.14 -34.61
CA ALA A 289 19.89 -24.90 -35.14
C ALA A 289 18.67 -24.44 -34.33
N ALA A 290 17.72 -25.33 -34.05
CA ALA A 290 16.50 -24.99 -33.33
C ALA A 290 16.78 -24.40 -31.94
N TYR A 291 17.65 -25.04 -31.15
CA TYR A 291 17.99 -24.57 -29.80
C TYR A 291 18.93 -23.36 -29.80
N THR A 292 19.84 -23.24 -30.77
CA THR A 292 20.73 -22.06 -30.88
C THR A 292 19.95 -20.80 -31.26
N ILE A 293 18.98 -20.92 -32.20
CA ILE A 293 18.07 -19.83 -32.56
C ILE A 293 17.21 -19.43 -31.35
N GLY A 294 16.68 -20.42 -30.63
CA GLY A 294 15.90 -20.19 -29.41
C GLY A 294 16.71 -19.45 -28.33
N GLY A 295 17.93 -19.91 -28.07
CA GLY A 295 18.86 -19.28 -27.12
C GLY A 295 19.23 -17.86 -27.52
N SER A 296 19.42 -17.59 -28.81
CA SER A 296 19.70 -16.25 -29.35
C SER A 296 18.51 -15.30 -29.16
N CYS A 297 17.29 -15.78 -29.40
CA CYS A 297 16.07 -15.02 -29.09
C CYS A 297 15.98 -14.70 -27.58
N MET A 298 16.31 -15.67 -26.72
CA MET A 298 16.32 -15.49 -25.27
C MET A 298 17.37 -14.47 -24.80
N LEU A 299 18.53 -14.36 -25.46
CA LEU A 299 19.50 -13.29 -25.19
C LEU A 299 18.91 -11.89 -25.46
N GLY A 300 18.06 -11.75 -26.48
CA GLY A 300 17.29 -10.53 -26.70
C GLY A 300 16.34 -10.22 -25.54
N VAL A 301 15.65 -11.24 -25.01
CA VAL A 301 14.79 -11.12 -23.82
C VAL A 301 15.60 -10.72 -22.58
N VAL A 302 16.81 -11.28 -22.39
CA VAL A 302 17.74 -10.87 -21.34
C VAL A 302 18.08 -9.38 -21.48
N ALA A 303 18.49 -8.93 -22.67
CA ALA A 303 18.83 -7.53 -22.90
C ALA A 303 17.64 -6.58 -22.60
N LEU A 304 16.43 -6.93 -23.04
CA LEU A 304 15.22 -6.16 -22.75
C LEU A 304 14.90 -6.13 -21.24
N SER A 305 15.05 -7.27 -20.56
CA SER A 305 14.74 -7.40 -19.13
C SER A 305 15.75 -6.67 -18.24
N PHE A 306 17.01 -6.58 -18.65
CA PHE A 306 18.05 -5.85 -17.92
C PHE A 306 18.07 -4.36 -18.24
N GLY A 307 17.81 -3.98 -19.50
CA GLY A 307 17.91 -2.59 -19.96
C GLY A 307 16.64 -1.76 -19.78
N LEU A 308 15.45 -2.36 -19.90
CA LEU A 308 14.19 -1.60 -19.98
C LEU A 308 13.23 -1.84 -18.81
N LEU A 309 13.29 -2.99 -18.13
CA LEU A 309 12.43 -3.25 -16.98
C LEU A 309 12.96 -2.56 -15.72
N LYS A 310 12.06 -1.87 -15.02
CA LYS A 310 12.32 -1.18 -13.75
C LYS A 310 11.64 -1.91 -12.59
N SER A 311 12.29 -1.88 -11.43
CA SER A 311 11.69 -2.38 -10.20
C SER A 311 10.45 -1.54 -9.88
N PRO A 312 9.28 -2.16 -9.64
CA PRO A 312 8.16 -1.45 -9.06
C PRO A 312 8.59 -0.81 -7.75
N ALA A 313 8.03 0.36 -7.41
CA ALA A 313 8.16 0.93 -6.06
C ALA A 313 7.49 -0.02 -5.06
N SER A 314 8.24 -1.03 -4.62
CA SER A 314 7.84 -1.96 -3.58
C SER A 314 8.59 -1.53 -2.34
N SER A 315 7.87 -0.94 -1.39
CA SER A 315 8.35 -0.69 -0.04
C SER A 315 9.04 -1.96 0.47
N THR A 316 10.34 -1.90 0.69
CA THR A 316 11.07 -2.96 1.39
C THR A 316 10.32 -3.28 2.69
N LYS A 317 9.97 -4.55 2.92
CA LYS A 317 9.14 -5.03 4.05
C LYS A 317 9.54 -4.53 5.45
N ALA A 318 10.76 -4.04 5.62
CA ALA A 318 11.25 -3.48 6.88
C ALA A 318 10.69 -2.08 7.18
N THR A 319 10.33 -1.27 6.17
CA THR A 319 10.02 0.16 6.35
C THR A 319 8.52 0.48 6.47
N GLN A 320 7.62 -0.46 6.17
CA GLN A 320 6.16 -0.22 6.29
C GLN A 320 5.68 0.08 7.72
N LYS A 321 6.43 -0.37 8.73
CA LYS A 321 6.12 -0.09 10.14
C LYS A 321 6.85 1.13 10.68
N VAL A 322 7.75 1.72 9.90
CA VAL A 322 8.49 2.92 10.32
C VAL A 322 7.52 4.07 10.35
N TRP A 323 7.44 4.72 11.52
CA TRP A 323 6.73 5.98 11.67
C TRP A 323 7.63 7.13 11.22
N PHE A 324 8.84 7.20 11.78
CA PHE A 324 9.91 8.11 11.37
C PHE A 324 11.29 7.50 11.67
N ASP A 325 12.23 7.71 10.76
CA ASP A 325 13.66 7.62 11.01
C ASP A 325 14.17 8.97 11.53
N TYR A 326 14.80 8.98 12.71
CA TYR A 326 15.32 10.19 13.35
C TYR A 326 16.80 10.34 13.03
N LEU A 327 17.16 11.49 12.44
CA LEU A 327 18.48 11.75 11.88
C LEU A 327 19.12 12.96 12.57
N ASN A 328 20.45 12.97 12.65
CA ASN A 328 21.21 14.17 13.03
C ASN A 328 21.27 15.15 11.84
N GLY A 329 20.31 16.08 11.76
CA GLY A 329 20.25 17.07 10.68
C GLY A 329 21.40 18.08 10.68
N TYR A 330 22.15 18.21 11.78
CA TYR A 330 23.21 19.21 11.95
C TYR A 330 24.62 18.66 11.69
N ASP A 331 24.77 17.36 11.45
CA ASP A 331 26.07 16.75 11.19
C ASP A 331 26.68 17.29 9.88
N SER A 332 27.91 17.82 10.00
CA SER A 332 28.66 18.45 8.92
C SER A 332 29.76 17.56 8.33
N ASP A 333 30.04 16.40 8.94
CA ASP A 333 31.22 15.60 8.62
C ASP A 333 31.04 14.60 7.45
N LEU A 334 29.86 14.53 6.84
CA LEU A 334 29.66 13.72 5.63
C LEU A 334 29.97 14.52 4.36
N LYS A 335 31.27 14.65 4.07
CA LYS A 335 31.78 14.97 2.72
C LYS A 335 31.55 13.84 1.69
N ALA A 336 30.91 12.73 2.07
CA ALA A 336 30.68 11.58 1.20
C ALA A 336 29.19 11.43 0.84
N ALA A 337 28.94 11.37 -0.47
CA ALA A 337 27.66 11.19 -1.14
C ALA A 337 26.70 10.19 -0.45
N GLY A 338 25.49 10.65 -0.16
CA GLY A 338 24.28 9.83 -0.19
C GLY A 338 23.94 8.98 1.04
N TYR A 339 24.85 8.71 1.98
CA TYR A 339 24.55 7.88 3.17
C TYR A 339 24.69 8.61 4.52
N GLN A 340 23.64 8.56 5.32
CA GLN A 340 23.49 9.03 6.70
C GLN A 340 22.61 8.02 7.43
N GLU A 341 23.16 7.43 8.50
CA GLU A 341 22.48 6.45 9.35
C GLU A 341 21.49 7.15 10.28
N ALA A 342 20.36 6.50 10.57
CA ALA A 342 19.40 6.97 11.57
C ALA A 342 20.03 6.88 12.97
N ALA A 343 19.87 7.94 13.76
CA ALA A 343 20.27 7.92 15.17
C ALA A 343 19.39 6.92 15.96
N PHE A 344 18.11 6.84 15.61
CA PHE A 344 17.16 5.82 16.03
C PHE A 344 15.94 5.83 15.10
N THR A 345 15.11 4.78 15.19
CA THR A 345 13.90 4.63 14.38
C THR A 345 12.72 4.30 15.27
N ILE A 346 11.61 5.02 15.09
CA ILE A 346 10.36 4.73 15.80
C ILE A 346 9.44 3.96 14.86
N THR A 347 8.93 2.82 15.32
CA THR A 347 8.00 1.98 14.56
C THR A 347 6.66 1.83 15.25
N ASN A 348 5.59 1.64 14.48
CA ASN A 348 4.27 1.27 15.00
C ASN A 348 3.61 0.22 14.08
N SER A 349 2.38 -0.20 14.40
CA SER A 349 1.67 -1.24 13.64
C SER A 349 1.21 -0.81 12.24
N LEU A 350 1.06 0.50 12.00
CA LEU A 350 0.48 1.10 10.80
C LEU A 350 1.49 1.88 9.93
N GLY A 351 2.69 2.15 10.44
CA GLY A 351 3.66 3.07 9.85
C GLY A 351 3.22 4.54 9.91
N GLN A 352 3.53 5.29 8.86
CA GLN A 352 3.02 6.64 8.63
C GLN A 352 1.69 6.55 7.86
N ALA A 353 0.64 7.15 8.42
CA ALA A 353 -0.64 7.31 7.76
C ALA A 353 -1.04 8.79 7.76
N GLY A 354 -1.61 9.25 6.65
CA GLY A 354 -2.08 10.62 6.50
C GLY A 354 -3.16 10.75 5.44
N VAL A 355 -4.00 11.77 5.59
CA VAL A 355 -5.06 12.11 4.64
C VAL A 355 -4.99 13.57 4.26
N HIS A 356 -5.40 13.90 3.04
CA HIS A 356 -5.58 15.30 2.66
C HIS A 356 -6.83 15.85 3.37
N ARG A 357 -6.65 16.81 4.29
CA ARG A 357 -7.71 17.33 5.17
C ARG A 357 -9.01 17.67 4.43
N ALA A 358 -8.92 18.36 3.29
CA ALA A 358 -10.09 18.79 2.54
C ALA A 358 -10.89 17.61 1.96
N HIS A 359 -10.20 16.56 1.48
CA HIS A 359 -10.87 15.38 0.95
C HIS A 359 -11.52 14.57 2.06
N PHE A 360 -10.82 14.41 3.19
CA PHE A 360 -11.39 13.70 4.33
C PHE A 360 -12.65 14.39 4.85
N LEU A 361 -12.64 15.73 4.95
CA LEU A 361 -13.81 16.49 5.36
C LEU A 361 -14.95 16.41 4.34
N ASP A 362 -14.66 16.46 3.03
CA ASP A 362 -15.67 16.31 1.97
C ASP A 362 -16.41 14.97 2.07
N GLU A 363 -15.68 13.88 2.34
CA GLU A 363 -16.30 12.56 2.56
C GLU A 363 -17.12 12.49 3.85
N LEU A 364 -16.64 13.09 4.95
CA LEU A 364 -17.38 13.11 6.22
C LEU A 364 -18.70 13.88 6.11
N VAL A 365 -18.71 15.00 5.40
CA VAL A 365 -19.92 15.82 5.23
C VAL A 365 -21.03 15.05 4.50
N LYS A 366 -20.67 14.17 3.55
CA LYS A 366 -21.65 13.34 2.81
C LYS A 366 -22.37 12.32 3.69
N LEU A 367 -21.84 12.03 4.88
CA LEU A 367 -22.47 11.13 5.85
C LEU A 367 -23.54 11.83 6.70
N LEU A 368 -23.61 13.16 6.67
CA LEU A 368 -24.61 13.92 7.41
C LEU A 368 -25.94 13.96 6.66
N PRO A 369 -27.08 13.80 7.34
CA PRO A 369 -28.39 14.02 6.73
C PRO A 369 -28.55 15.42 6.13
N ASP A 370 -29.33 15.51 5.05
CA ASP A 370 -29.64 16.79 4.40
C ASP A 370 -30.24 17.78 5.40
N GLY A 371 -29.75 19.02 5.37
CA GLY A 371 -30.24 20.11 6.21
C GLY A 371 -29.61 20.24 7.60
N VAL A 372 -28.78 19.29 8.03
CA VAL A 372 -28.00 19.38 9.28
C VAL A 372 -26.90 20.45 9.16
N ALA A 373 -26.09 20.39 8.11
CA ALA A 373 -25.05 21.39 7.87
C ALA A 373 -25.63 22.66 7.23
N ARG A 374 -25.45 23.81 7.88
CA ARG A 374 -25.84 25.14 7.37
C ARG A 374 -24.61 26.01 7.15
N TYR A 375 -24.18 26.10 5.89
CA TYR A 375 -23.02 26.91 5.50
C TYR A 375 -23.36 28.40 5.36
N GLY A 376 -22.33 29.23 5.18
CA GLY A 376 -22.49 30.69 5.07
C GLY A 376 -22.81 31.39 6.39
N LYS A 377 -22.72 30.68 7.52
CA LYS A 377 -22.97 31.21 8.86
C LYS A 377 -21.65 31.44 9.59
N ARG A 378 -21.45 32.66 10.12
CA ARG A 378 -20.37 32.97 11.07
C ARG A 378 -20.98 33.43 12.38
N LEU A 379 -20.68 32.73 13.47
CA LEU A 379 -21.19 33.06 14.80
C LEU A 379 -20.65 34.43 15.23
N LYS A 380 -21.56 35.30 15.67
CA LYS A 380 -21.26 36.61 16.21
C LYS A 380 -21.33 36.61 17.73
N ASP A 381 -22.40 36.08 18.29
CA ASP A 381 -22.63 36.07 19.74
C ASP A 381 -23.58 34.94 20.17
N VAL A 382 -23.55 34.60 21.47
CA VAL A 382 -24.48 33.66 22.11
C VAL A 382 -24.98 34.30 23.41
N SER A 383 -26.30 34.44 23.54
CA SER A 383 -26.95 35.00 24.73
C SER A 383 -28.00 34.04 25.29
N GLU A 384 -28.20 34.05 26.60
CA GLU A 384 -29.34 33.37 27.24
C GLU A 384 -30.62 34.20 27.03
N ASP A 385 -31.71 33.55 26.60
CA ASP A 385 -33.01 34.22 26.56
C ASP A 385 -33.55 34.40 27.99
N GLY A 386 -34.01 35.61 28.31
CA GLY A 386 -34.57 35.98 29.62
C GLY A 386 -35.85 35.24 30.00
N ASN A 387 -36.40 34.42 29.08
CA ASN A 387 -37.62 33.62 29.27
C ASN A 387 -37.40 32.13 29.57
N GLY A 388 -36.17 31.70 29.87
CA GLY A 388 -35.94 30.40 30.54
C GLY A 388 -35.33 29.30 29.67
N GLY A 389 -34.01 29.33 29.55
CA GLY A 389 -33.18 28.12 29.43
C GLY A 389 -32.62 27.77 28.04
N ARG A 390 -33.02 28.47 26.97
CA ARG A 390 -32.44 28.27 25.62
C ARG A 390 -31.43 29.36 25.27
N LEU A 391 -30.41 28.97 24.51
CA LEU A 391 -29.38 29.85 23.99
C LEU A 391 -29.79 30.40 22.63
N GLN A 392 -29.71 31.72 22.48
CA GLN A 392 -29.91 32.41 21.21
C GLN A 392 -28.54 32.69 20.58
N LEU A 393 -28.33 32.15 19.38
CA LEU A 393 -27.15 32.37 18.55
C LEU A 393 -27.46 33.47 17.54
N SER A 394 -26.57 34.47 17.44
CA SER A 394 -26.63 35.49 16.39
C SER A 394 -25.47 35.32 15.40
N PHE A 395 -25.75 35.54 14.12
CA PHE A 395 -24.77 35.38 13.06
C PHE A 395 -24.48 36.70 12.35
N GLU A 396 -23.32 36.81 11.68
CA GLU A 396 -22.92 38.02 10.96
C GLU A 396 -23.84 38.41 9.80
N ASP A 397 -24.59 37.46 9.23
CA ASP A 397 -25.58 37.71 8.19
C ASP A 397 -26.92 38.28 8.74
N GLY A 398 -26.99 38.52 10.05
CA GLY A 398 -28.17 39.03 10.75
C GLY A 398 -29.21 37.96 11.10
N SER A 399 -29.00 36.70 10.70
CA SER A 399 -29.88 35.60 11.12
C SER A 399 -29.63 35.19 12.57
N THR A 400 -30.60 34.48 13.14
CA THR A 400 -30.52 33.91 14.49
C THR A 400 -30.90 32.43 14.49
N ALA A 401 -30.47 31.71 15.52
CA ALA A 401 -30.91 30.34 15.81
C ALA A 401 -31.08 30.15 17.33
N GLU A 402 -31.87 29.17 17.73
CA GLU A 402 -32.03 28.80 19.14
C GLU A 402 -31.57 27.36 19.34
N ALA A 403 -30.90 27.10 20.46
CA ALA A 403 -30.46 25.76 20.84
C ALA A 403 -30.49 25.59 22.36
N ASP A 404 -30.67 24.36 22.83
CA ASP A 404 -30.61 24.04 24.25
C ASP A 404 -29.16 24.03 24.77
N ALA A 405 -28.19 23.80 23.87
CA ALA A 405 -26.76 23.86 24.12
C ALA A 405 -25.95 24.26 22.88
N VAL A 406 -24.73 24.75 23.10
CA VAL A 406 -23.77 25.11 22.05
C VAL A 406 -22.45 24.36 22.24
N ILE A 407 -21.99 23.69 21.18
CA ILE A 407 -20.69 23.01 21.13
C ILE A 407 -19.75 23.83 20.22
N GLY A 408 -18.69 24.41 20.80
CA GLY A 408 -17.66 25.15 20.11
C GLY A 408 -16.63 24.24 19.45
N CYS A 409 -16.83 23.98 18.16
CA CYS A 409 -15.90 23.25 17.28
C CYS A 409 -15.21 24.18 16.26
N ASP A 410 -15.06 25.46 16.58
CA ASP A 410 -14.69 26.55 15.67
C ASP A 410 -13.17 26.85 15.63
N GLY A 411 -12.37 25.92 16.15
CA GLY A 411 -10.93 25.85 15.96
C GLY A 411 -10.10 26.81 16.81
N ILE A 412 -8.82 26.95 16.45
CA ILE A 412 -7.83 27.69 17.27
C ILE A 412 -8.19 29.16 17.53
N LYS A 413 -8.95 29.81 16.63
CA LYS A 413 -9.45 31.20 16.80
C LYS A 413 -10.93 31.22 17.24
N SER A 414 -11.30 30.29 18.12
CA SER A 414 -12.67 30.10 18.58
C SER A 414 -13.33 31.40 19.08
N LYS A 415 -14.47 31.73 18.47
CA LYS A 415 -15.37 32.79 18.96
C LYS A 415 -16.14 32.29 20.17
N VAL A 416 -16.50 31.00 20.23
CA VAL A 416 -17.17 30.40 21.40
C VAL A 416 -16.31 30.51 22.65
N ARG A 417 -14.99 30.25 22.54
CA ARG A 417 -14.06 30.44 23.65
C ARG A 417 -14.02 31.90 24.13
N ALA A 418 -13.99 32.86 23.20
CA ALA A 418 -14.06 34.29 23.54
C ALA A 418 -15.39 34.69 24.19
N ILE A 419 -16.51 34.04 23.85
CA ILE A 419 -17.82 34.26 24.50
C ILE A 419 -17.80 33.75 25.96
N ILE A 420 -17.17 32.60 26.22
CA ILE A 420 -17.08 32.03 27.57
C ILE A 420 -16.26 32.92 28.51
N TYR A 421 -15.10 33.39 28.05
CA TYR A 421 -14.07 34.04 28.88
C TYR A 421 -13.98 35.57 28.71
N GLY A 422 -14.56 36.14 27.66
CA GLY A 422 -14.37 37.53 27.26
C GLY A 422 -13.12 37.73 26.39
N ASP A 423 -13.16 38.73 25.52
CA ASP A 423 -12.08 38.99 24.54
C ASP A 423 -10.74 39.37 25.20
N ASP A 424 -10.76 39.95 26.41
CA ASP A 424 -9.57 40.40 27.15
C ASP A 424 -8.89 39.27 27.95
N HIS A 425 -9.54 38.11 28.10
CA HIS A 425 -8.95 37.00 28.86
C HIS A 425 -7.81 36.34 28.06
N PRO A 426 -6.64 36.05 28.66
CA PRO A 426 -5.48 35.52 27.93
C PRO A 426 -5.73 34.22 27.15
N CYS A 427 -6.58 33.31 27.68
CA CYS A 427 -6.90 32.05 26.98
C CYS A 427 -7.82 32.22 25.76
N SER A 428 -8.47 33.38 25.59
CA SER A 428 -9.38 33.62 24.46
C SER A 428 -8.65 33.63 23.13
N ARG A 429 -7.35 33.97 23.14
CA ARG A 429 -6.51 34.02 21.94
C ARG A 429 -5.37 32.99 22.03
N PRO A 430 -5.02 32.34 20.90
CA PRO A 430 -3.86 31.47 20.88
C PRO A 430 -2.58 32.29 20.98
N THR A 431 -1.54 31.69 21.57
CA THR A 431 -0.22 32.32 21.71
C THR A 431 0.74 31.77 20.65
N TYR A 432 1.61 32.64 20.13
CA TYR A 432 2.62 32.26 19.17
C TYR A 432 3.72 31.44 19.87
N SER A 433 4.05 30.26 19.34
CA SER A 433 5.00 29.35 19.98
C SER A 433 6.47 29.74 19.74
N HIS A 434 6.73 30.89 19.11
CA HIS A 434 8.07 31.27 18.62
C HIS A 434 8.66 30.29 17.60
N LYS A 435 7.81 29.48 16.94
CA LYS A 435 8.20 28.56 15.88
C LYS A 435 7.43 28.83 14.60
N TYR A 436 8.06 28.67 13.45
CA TYR A 436 7.40 28.73 12.15
C TYR A 436 7.91 27.64 11.23
N ALA A 437 7.13 27.30 10.20
CA ALA A 437 7.44 26.21 9.27
C ALA A 437 7.36 26.63 7.81
N TYR A 438 8.39 26.28 7.04
CA TYR A 438 8.37 26.31 5.58
C TYR A 438 7.83 25.00 5.04
N ARG A 439 6.99 25.05 4.00
CA ARG A 439 6.42 23.86 3.35
C ARG A 439 6.83 23.76 1.89
N GLY A 440 7.19 22.56 1.46
CA GLY A 440 7.59 22.27 0.10
C GLY A 440 7.12 20.90 -0.38
N LEU A 441 6.96 20.77 -1.70
CA LEU A 441 6.68 19.51 -2.37
C LEU A 441 7.75 19.30 -3.45
N VAL A 442 8.35 18.11 -3.46
CA VAL A 442 9.41 17.74 -4.40
C VAL A 442 9.02 16.43 -5.12
N PRO A 443 9.15 16.33 -6.46
CA PRO A 443 8.96 15.07 -7.17
C PRO A 443 9.90 13.98 -6.63
N MET A 444 9.38 12.77 -6.41
CA MET A 444 10.15 11.71 -5.73
C MET A 444 11.47 11.38 -6.45
N GLU A 445 11.49 11.32 -7.78
CA GLU A 445 12.71 11.05 -8.56
C GLU A 445 13.85 12.03 -8.24
N LYS A 446 13.53 13.32 -8.08
CA LYS A 446 14.50 14.35 -7.71
C LYS A 446 14.95 14.22 -6.27
N ALA A 447 14.04 13.83 -5.37
CA ALA A 447 14.40 13.57 -3.98
C ALA A 447 15.36 12.37 -3.87
N ILE A 448 15.09 11.28 -4.60
CA ILE A 448 15.96 10.09 -4.66
C ILE A 448 17.36 10.47 -5.18
N GLU A 449 17.44 11.29 -6.23
CA GLU A 449 18.72 11.80 -6.77
C GLU A 449 19.50 12.62 -5.72
N ALA A 450 18.79 13.44 -4.93
CA ALA A 450 19.42 14.34 -3.97
C ALA A 450 19.85 13.67 -2.66
N ILE A 451 19.04 12.77 -2.10
CA ILE A 451 19.24 12.23 -0.73
C ILE A 451 19.31 10.70 -0.67
N GLY A 452 19.21 10.01 -1.81
CA GLY A 452 19.18 8.56 -1.90
C GLY A 452 17.78 7.96 -1.74
N GLN A 453 17.60 6.76 -2.28
CA GLN A 453 16.29 6.11 -2.37
C GLN A 453 15.67 5.82 -1.01
N GLU A 454 16.43 5.22 -0.10
CA GLU A 454 15.94 4.81 1.23
C GLU A 454 15.35 5.99 2.02
N ARG A 455 16.02 7.14 2.04
CA ARG A 455 15.52 8.33 2.77
C ARG A 455 14.36 9.01 2.08
N ALA A 456 14.39 9.09 0.75
CA ALA A 456 13.32 9.73 0.01
C ALA A 456 12.01 8.93 0.14
N GLU A 457 12.09 7.60 0.19
CA GLU A 457 10.93 6.71 0.30
C GLU A 457 10.47 6.48 1.75
N ASN A 458 11.25 6.86 2.76
CA ASN A 458 10.87 6.79 4.17
C ASN A 458 10.42 8.15 4.72
N ALA A 459 9.71 8.11 5.83
CA ALA A 459 9.46 9.30 6.64
C ALA A 459 10.69 9.58 7.52
N CYS A 460 11.25 10.77 7.43
CA CYS A 460 12.47 11.15 8.14
C CYS A 460 12.26 12.41 8.98
N MET A 461 12.98 12.50 10.10
CA MET A 461 13.01 13.66 10.97
C MET A 461 14.46 14.08 11.24
N HIS A 462 14.89 15.14 10.57
CA HIS A 462 16.23 15.73 10.69
C HIS A 462 16.24 16.75 11.84
N MET A 463 16.81 16.35 12.98
CA MET A 463 16.88 17.13 14.21
C MET A 463 18.15 18.01 14.26
N GLY A 464 18.10 19.15 14.93
CA GLY A 464 19.26 20.04 15.05
C GLY A 464 19.00 21.23 15.96
N PRO A 465 19.99 22.11 16.20
CA PRO A 465 19.85 23.22 17.13
C PRO A 465 18.90 24.29 16.58
N GLY A 466 17.81 24.55 17.29
CA GLY A 466 16.88 25.64 16.97
C GLY A 466 16.00 25.40 15.72
N GLY A 467 16.00 24.19 15.17
CA GLY A 467 15.17 23.82 14.04
C GLY A 467 15.14 22.32 13.75
N HIS A 468 14.19 21.89 12.95
CA HIS A 468 14.13 20.52 12.47
C HIS A 468 13.42 20.45 11.13
N LEU A 469 13.72 19.44 10.32
CA LEU A 469 13.08 19.23 9.03
C LEU A 469 12.50 17.82 9.00
N LEU A 470 11.21 17.70 8.71
CA LEU A 470 10.57 16.41 8.48
C LEU A 470 10.25 16.23 6.99
N THR A 471 10.39 15.00 6.53
CA THR A 471 10.00 14.57 5.19
C THR A 471 9.13 13.33 5.26
N PHE A 472 8.16 13.20 4.37
CA PHE A 472 7.43 11.96 4.19
C PHE A 472 6.83 11.86 2.78
N PRO A 473 6.77 10.65 2.19
CA PRO A 473 6.12 10.45 0.90
C PRO A 473 4.62 10.69 0.97
N VAL A 474 4.09 11.32 -0.07
CA VAL A 474 2.66 11.53 -0.30
C VAL A 474 2.31 11.16 -1.74
N ASN A 475 1.02 11.17 -2.09
CA ASN A 475 0.55 10.90 -3.45
C ASN A 475 1.06 9.54 -3.97
N HIS A 476 0.81 8.47 -3.19
CA HIS A 476 1.28 7.11 -3.48
C HIS A 476 2.81 7.01 -3.71
N GLY A 477 3.59 7.75 -2.91
CA GLY A 477 5.05 7.76 -2.99
C GLY A 477 5.63 8.57 -4.14
N ARG A 478 4.81 9.30 -4.92
CA ARG A 478 5.28 10.05 -6.10
C ARG A 478 5.83 11.44 -5.75
N THR A 479 5.55 11.94 -4.55
CA THR A 479 5.94 13.28 -4.12
C THR A 479 6.45 13.21 -2.70
N LEU A 480 7.59 13.85 -2.42
CA LEU A 480 8.11 14.03 -1.07
C LEU A 480 7.57 15.35 -0.51
N ASN A 481 6.86 15.27 0.61
CA ASN A 481 6.46 16.45 1.37
C ASN A 481 7.59 16.87 2.32
N ILE A 482 7.89 18.17 2.37
CA ILE A 482 8.93 18.76 3.20
C ILE A 482 8.27 19.77 4.14
N VAL A 483 8.54 19.67 5.44
CA VAL A 483 8.18 20.70 6.42
C VAL A 483 9.40 21.02 7.27
N ALA A 484 9.88 22.25 7.19
CA ALA A 484 11.09 22.70 7.87
C ALA A 484 10.72 23.75 8.93
N PHE A 485 10.88 23.38 10.20
CA PHE A 485 10.55 24.20 11.36
C PHE A 485 11.79 24.93 11.88
N HIS A 486 11.62 26.19 12.24
CA HIS A 486 12.64 27.02 12.85
C HIS A 486 12.08 27.76 14.07
N THR A 487 12.89 27.86 15.12
CA THR A 487 12.58 28.64 16.32
C THR A 487 13.29 29.98 16.26
N SER A 488 12.53 31.07 16.41
CA SER A 488 13.07 32.42 16.53
C SER A 488 12.50 33.12 17.77
N PRO A 489 13.33 33.85 18.55
CA PRO A 489 12.84 34.66 19.66
C PRO A 489 11.96 35.84 19.20
N ASP A 490 11.99 36.19 17.91
CA ASP A 490 11.25 37.33 17.40
C ASP A 490 9.73 37.13 17.50
N PRO A 491 8.96 38.19 17.78
CA PRO A 491 7.51 38.11 17.74
C PRO A 491 7.00 37.92 16.31
N TRP A 492 5.85 37.27 16.17
CA TRP A 492 5.17 37.19 14.88
C TRP A 492 4.53 38.55 14.54
N THR A 493 4.91 39.11 13.39
CA THR A 493 4.60 40.51 13.02
C THR A 493 3.11 40.81 12.88
N ASP A 494 2.29 39.83 12.48
CA ASP A 494 0.84 39.97 12.33
C ASP A 494 0.12 38.76 12.92
N SER A 495 -0.29 38.85 14.19
CA SER A 495 -1.01 37.78 14.90
C SER A 495 -2.39 37.45 14.29
N SER A 496 -2.93 38.32 13.44
CA SER A 496 -4.18 38.07 12.73
C SER A 496 -4.01 37.06 11.59
N LYS A 497 -2.79 36.86 11.08
CA LYS A 497 -2.47 35.90 10.01
C LYS A 497 -1.54 34.81 10.52
N LEU A 498 -1.90 33.55 10.27
CA LEU A 498 -1.07 32.40 10.62
C LEU A 498 -0.03 32.07 9.53
N THR A 499 -0.08 32.75 8.39
CA THR A 499 0.81 32.54 7.26
C THR A 499 1.33 33.86 6.70
N ARG A 500 2.54 33.82 6.14
CA ARG A 500 3.11 34.90 5.32
C ARG A 500 3.84 34.31 4.12
N ALA A 501 3.97 35.11 3.07
CA ALA A 501 4.88 34.77 1.97
C ALA A 501 6.32 34.73 2.49
N ALA A 502 7.08 33.77 1.98
CA ALA A 502 8.49 33.58 2.29
C ALA A 502 9.26 33.16 1.05
N THR A 503 10.58 33.10 1.16
CA THR A 503 11.45 32.66 0.07
C THR A 503 12.24 31.42 0.46
N ARG A 504 12.65 30.66 -0.56
CA ARG A 504 13.60 29.56 -0.36
C ARG A 504 14.91 30.08 0.24
N GLU A 505 15.34 31.28 -0.15
CA GLU A 505 16.57 31.90 0.34
C GLU A 505 16.49 32.22 1.84
N GLU A 506 15.31 32.60 2.35
CA GLU A 506 15.06 32.68 3.81
C GLU A 506 15.22 31.33 4.49
N ALA A 507 14.55 30.29 3.98
CA ALA A 507 14.68 28.94 4.54
C ALA A 507 16.13 28.45 4.52
N LEU A 508 16.89 28.73 3.46
CA LEU A 508 18.30 28.36 3.38
C LEU A 508 19.19 29.14 4.37
N ARG A 509 18.83 30.38 4.73
CA ARG A 509 19.53 31.14 5.78
C ARG A 509 19.29 30.53 7.15
N ASP A 510 18.04 30.22 7.49
CA ASP A 510 17.68 29.63 8.79
C ASP A 510 18.33 28.27 9.01
N PHE A 511 18.55 27.51 7.93
CA PHE A 511 19.18 26.19 7.95
C PHE A 511 20.62 26.19 7.43
N ALA A 512 21.32 27.35 7.43
CA ALA A 512 22.67 27.47 6.88
C ALA A 512 23.70 26.54 7.56
N GLY A 513 23.54 26.28 8.86
CA GLY A 513 24.38 25.38 9.64
C GLY A 513 24.05 23.89 9.51
N TYR A 514 22.95 23.52 8.84
CA TYR A 514 22.53 22.13 8.72
C TYR A 514 23.33 21.37 7.65
N GLY A 515 23.32 20.04 7.75
CA GLY A 515 24.01 19.14 6.84
C GLY A 515 23.48 19.14 5.41
N HIS A 516 24.19 18.44 4.53
CA HIS A 516 23.92 18.41 3.08
C HIS A 516 22.47 18.03 2.73
N ASN A 517 21.93 16.97 3.36
CA ASN A 517 20.59 16.45 3.03
C ASN A 517 19.49 17.52 3.22
N VAL A 518 19.50 18.21 4.36
CA VAL A 518 18.52 19.26 4.69
C VAL A 518 18.61 20.42 3.69
N ARG A 519 19.82 20.90 3.43
CA ARG A 519 20.04 21.99 2.47
C ARG A 519 19.69 21.61 1.03
N ALA A 520 20.01 20.39 0.61
CA ALA A 520 19.67 19.88 -0.73
C ALA A 520 18.14 19.81 -0.91
N LEU A 521 17.43 19.31 0.10
CA LEU A 521 15.96 19.28 0.12
C LEU A 521 15.36 20.69 0.01
N LEU A 522 15.85 21.64 0.81
CA LEU A 522 15.39 23.03 0.76
C LEU A 522 15.70 23.70 -0.59
N GLN A 523 16.86 23.40 -1.20
CA GLN A 523 17.24 23.95 -2.50
C GLN A 523 16.27 23.55 -3.63
N MET A 524 15.66 22.37 -3.51
CA MET A 524 14.68 21.84 -4.48
C MET A 524 13.28 22.45 -4.34
N THR A 525 13.01 23.16 -3.25
CA THR A 525 11.72 23.84 -3.07
C THR A 525 11.55 25.00 -4.06
N LYS A 526 10.31 25.46 -4.25
CA LYS A 526 10.01 26.59 -5.15
C LYS A 526 10.67 27.87 -4.60
N PRO A 527 11.08 28.82 -5.46
CA PRO A 527 11.65 30.09 -4.99
C PRO A 527 10.73 30.85 -4.04
N ASN A 528 9.43 30.86 -4.35
CA ASN A 528 8.39 31.42 -3.49
C ASN A 528 7.78 30.30 -2.64
N LEU A 529 7.78 30.51 -1.33
CA LEU A 529 7.25 29.61 -0.32
C LEU A 529 6.20 30.31 0.54
N ASP A 530 5.47 29.50 1.30
CA ASP A 530 4.65 29.99 2.41
C ASP A 530 5.34 29.61 3.73
N CYS A 531 5.37 30.56 4.66
CA CYS A 531 5.81 30.37 6.03
C CYS A 531 4.60 30.35 6.96
N TRP A 532 4.51 29.32 7.79
CA TRP A 532 3.38 29.04 8.68
C TRP A 532 3.80 29.23 10.12
N ALA A 533 3.25 30.22 10.81
CA ALA A 533 3.49 30.41 12.22
C ALA A 533 2.75 29.35 13.04
N ILE A 534 3.41 28.79 14.05
CA ILE A 534 2.83 27.80 14.94
C ILE A 534 2.25 28.53 16.15
N PHE A 535 0.94 28.37 16.34
CA PHE A 535 0.18 28.93 17.45
C PHE A 535 -0.45 27.79 18.26
N HIS A 536 -0.60 27.98 19.56
CA HIS A 536 -1.17 26.99 20.46
C HIS A 536 -1.79 27.64 21.72
N LEU A 537 -2.34 26.81 22.61
CA LEU A 537 -2.89 27.23 23.92
C LEU A 537 -1.99 26.84 25.11
N ALA A 538 -0.70 26.58 24.89
CA ALA A 538 0.20 26.11 25.96
C ALA A 538 0.43 27.16 27.07
N ASP A 539 0.63 28.42 26.71
CA ASP A 539 0.95 29.48 27.67
C ASP A 539 -0.27 29.94 28.46
N ASN A 540 -1.44 29.91 27.82
CA ASN A 540 -2.72 30.32 28.38
C ASN A 540 -3.75 29.21 28.17
N PRO A 541 -3.65 28.07 28.87
CA PRO A 541 -4.57 26.96 28.73
C PRO A 541 -5.99 27.38 29.14
N VAL A 542 -6.99 26.72 28.58
CA VAL A 542 -8.40 27.05 28.84
C VAL A 542 -8.76 26.55 30.25
N PRO A 543 -9.19 27.42 31.18
CA PRO A 543 -9.46 26.99 32.56
C PRO A 543 -10.46 25.85 32.67
N HIS A 544 -11.57 25.95 31.95
CA HIS A 544 -12.64 24.95 31.83
C HIS A 544 -13.12 24.87 30.38
N PHE A 545 -13.40 23.67 29.90
CA PHE A 545 -13.94 23.46 28.57
C PHE A 545 -15.43 23.78 28.48
N HIS A 546 -16.09 24.15 29.58
CA HIS A 546 -17.52 24.46 29.59
C HIS A 546 -17.87 25.70 30.41
N LYS A 547 -19.06 26.25 30.16
CA LYS A 547 -19.73 27.26 30.98
C LYS A 547 -21.24 27.16 30.75
N GLY A 548 -21.98 26.71 31.77
CA GLY A 548 -23.41 26.45 31.63
C GLY A 548 -23.68 25.47 30.49
N HIS A 549 -24.51 25.88 29.53
CA HIS A 549 -24.91 25.07 28.37
C HIS A 549 -23.98 25.25 27.14
N ILE A 550 -22.76 25.72 27.35
CA ILE A 550 -21.74 25.88 26.29
C ILE A 550 -20.53 25.00 26.62
N VAL A 551 -20.02 24.26 25.64
CA VAL A 551 -18.81 23.42 25.76
C VAL A 551 -17.88 23.60 24.56
N LEU A 552 -16.56 23.48 24.77
CA LEU A 552 -15.50 23.58 23.77
C LEU A 552 -14.91 22.19 23.50
N THR A 553 -14.55 21.92 22.25
CA THR A 553 -13.90 20.67 21.84
C THR A 553 -12.86 20.88 20.73
N GLY A 554 -11.94 19.93 20.57
CA GLY A 554 -10.86 20.01 19.60
C GLY A 554 -9.98 21.26 19.79
N ASP A 555 -9.54 21.86 18.69
CA ASP A 555 -8.67 23.06 18.71
C ASP A 555 -9.31 24.29 19.42
N ALA A 556 -10.64 24.32 19.59
CA ALA A 556 -11.27 25.37 20.38
C ALA A 556 -10.95 25.24 21.87
N ALA A 557 -10.74 24.03 22.37
CA ALA A 557 -10.41 23.73 23.76
C ALA A 557 -8.90 23.58 24.00
N HIS A 558 -8.19 22.91 23.10
CA HIS A 558 -6.79 22.48 23.33
C HIS A 558 -5.92 22.49 22.07
N ALA A 559 -6.00 23.57 21.28
CA ALA A 559 -5.12 23.73 20.12
C ALA A 559 -3.63 23.54 20.48
N THR A 560 -3.00 22.61 19.78
CA THR A 560 -1.65 22.13 20.06
C THR A 560 -0.69 22.41 18.90
N SER A 561 0.61 22.42 19.18
CA SER A 561 1.62 22.41 18.12
C SER A 561 1.65 21.03 17.43
N PRO A 562 2.04 20.95 16.14
CA PRO A 562 1.83 19.74 15.35
C PRO A 562 2.87 18.62 15.58
N HIS A 563 3.80 18.78 16.53
CA HIS A 563 4.99 17.92 16.66
C HIS A 563 4.69 16.45 17.02
N HIS A 564 3.55 16.18 17.65
CA HIS A 564 3.04 14.81 17.85
C HIS A 564 2.16 14.30 16.70
N GLY A 565 1.61 15.19 15.87
CA GLY A 565 0.60 14.83 14.86
C GLY A 565 -0.73 14.33 15.44
N ALA A 566 -1.00 14.54 16.74
CA ALA A 566 -2.11 13.90 17.46
C ALA A 566 -3.35 14.77 17.71
N GLY A 567 -3.35 16.06 17.32
CA GLY A 567 -4.45 16.99 17.62
C GLY A 567 -5.82 16.51 17.09
N ALA A 568 -5.88 16.04 15.85
CA ALA A 568 -7.11 15.50 15.29
C ALA A 568 -7.58 14.21 15.99
N GLY A 569 -6.64 13.37 16.44
CA GLY A 569 -6.95 12.17 17.21
C GLY A 569 -7.63 12.50 18.54
N PHE A 570 -7.15 13.52 19.24
CA PHE A 570 -7.77 13.98 20.49
C PHE A 570 -9.15 14.60 20.27
N CYS A 571 -9.38 15.27 19.13
CA CYS A 571 -10.73 15.72 18.76
C CYS A 571 -11.70 14.55 18.52
N ILE A 572 -11.21 13.42 17.99
CA ILE A 572 -12.01 12.20 17.82
C ILE A 572 -12.34 11.59 19.20
N GLU A 573 -11.37 11.54 20.12
CA GLU A 573 -11.59 11.15 21.51
C GLU A 573 -12.67 12.01 22.17
N ASP A 574 -12.56 13.33 22.05
CA ASP A 574 -13.54 14.28 22.59
C ASP A 574 -14.95 14.03 22.03
N SER A 575 -15.05 13.83 20.70
CA SER A 575 -16.32 13.57 20.04
C SER A 575 -16.95 12.28 20.54
N ALA A 576 -16.16 11.21 20.72
CA ALA A 576 -16.64 9.93 21.24
C ALA A 576 -17.13 10.06 22.70
N THR A 577 -16.36 10.73 23.56
CA THR A 577 -16.73 10.96 24.96
C THR A 577 -18.00 11.80 25.06
N LEU A 578 -18.06 12.95 24.36
CA LEU A 578 -19.22 13.85 24.43
C LEU A 578 -20.49 13.19 23.87
N ALA A 579 -20.39 12.47 22.75
CA ALA A 579 -21.51 11.72 22.19
C ALA A 579 -22.00 10.63 23.15
N THR A 580 -21.09 9.94 23.86
CA THR A 580 -21.45 8.90 24.84
C THR A 580 -22.22 9.48 26.02
N LEU A 581 -21.81 10.65 26.51
CA LEU A 581 -22.45 11.34 27.62
C LEU A 581 -23.83 11.87 27.23
N LEU A 582 -23.93 12.53 26.07
CA LEU A 582 -25.20 13.06 25.55
C LEU A 582 -26.23 11.97 25.23
N ALA A 583 -25.77 10.77 24.84
CA ALA A 583 -26.63 9.62 24.53
C ALA A 583 -26.98 8.77 25.78
N ASP A 584 -26.54 9.16 26.98
CA ASP A 584 -26.84 8.40 28.19
C ASP A 584 -28.35 8.47 28.54
N PRO A 585 -29.01 7.34 28.84
CA PRO A 585 -30.44 7.33 29.16
C PRO A 585 -30.83 8.13 30.40
N ARG A 586 -29.90 8.57 31.26
CA ARG A 586 -30.21 9.44 32.40
C ARG A 586 -30.34 10.91 32.00
N VAL A 587 -29.80 11.30 30.84
CA VAL A 587 -29.91 12.66 30.30
C VAL A 587 -31.25 12.77 29.58
N GLN A 588 -32.22 13.44 30.21
CA GLN A 588 -33.62 13.47 29.75
C GLN A 588 -34.10 14.89 29.43
N SER A 589 -33.41 15.92 29.90
CA SER A 589 -33.81 17.31 29.77
C SER A 589 -32.64 18.24 29.48
N SER A 590 -32.96 19.47 29.06
CA SER A 590 -31.95 20.51 28.87
C SER A 590 -31.24 20.93 30.16
N GLN A 591 -31.83 20.66 31.33
CA GLN A 591 -31.24 20.98 32.64
C GLN A 591 -30.04 20.07 32.94
N ASP A 592 -30.02 18.86 32.37
CA ASP A 592 -28.94 17.89 32.57
C ASP A 592 -27.67 18.26 31.79
N LEU A 593 -27.78 19.14 30.78
CA LEU A 593 -26.69 19.46 29.85
C LEU A 593 -25.52 20.16 30.54
N ALA A 594 -25.78 21.00 31.55
CA ALA A 594 -24.72 21.61 32.35
C ALA A 594 -23.85 20.55 33.05
N VAL A 595 -24.49 19.53 33.64
CA VAL A 595 -23.80 18.41 34.32
C VAL A 595 -23.06 17.52 33.31
N VAL A 596 -23.63 17.32 32.13
CA VAL A 596 -22.96 16.60 31.02
C VAL A 596 -21.67 17.31 30.61
N PHE A 597 -21.71 18.63 30.40
CA PHE A 597 -20.53 19.38 29.96
C PHE A 597 -19.48 19.53 31.07
N GLU A 598 -19.91 19.64 32.32
CA GLU A 598 -18.98 19.56 33.46
C GLU A 598 -18.30 18.19 33.54
N THR A 599 -19.06 17.11 33.37
CA THR A 599 -18.50 15.75 33.35
C THR A 599 -17.52 15.57 32.19
N PHE A 600 -17.83 16.11 31.02
CA PHE A 600 -16.93 16.11 29.87
C PHE A 600 -15.62 16.85 30.18
N ASP A 601 -15.69 18.05 30.78
CA ASP A 601 -14.52 18.81 31.22
C ASP A 601 -13.66 18.00 32.19
N GLN A 602 -14.25 17.40 33.22
CA GLN A 602 -13.54 16.57 34.20
C GLN A 602 -12.85 15.37 33.53
N ALA A 603 -13.47 14.74 32.53
CA ALA A 603 -12.91 13.58 31.85
C ALA A 603 -11.81 13.92 30.83
N ARG A 604 -11.85 15.11 30.21
CA ARG A 604 -11.03 15.44 29.02
C ARG A 604 -10.00 16.54 29.23
N ARG A 605 -10.22 17.48 30.15
CA ARG A 605 -9.39 18.68 30.29
C ARG A 605 -7.93 18.38 30.55
N ASP A 606 -7.63 17.53 31.52
CA ASP A 606 -6.25 17.17 31.86
C ASP A 606 -5.52 16.50 30.70
N ARG A 607 -6.21 15.60 29.98
CA ARG A 607 -5.64 14.92 28.81
C ARG A 607 -5.40 15.90 27.65
N GLY A 608 -6.36 16.79 27.36
CA GLY A 608 -6.21 17.84 26.35
C GLY A 608 -5.05 18.79 26.66
N HIS A 609 -4.96 19.28 27.91
CA HIS A 609 -3.83 20.12 28.34
C HIS A 609 -2.49 19.38 28.29
N TRP A 610 -2.46 18.12 28.70
CA TRP A 610 -1.26 17.29 28.61
C TRP A 610 -0.76 17.19 27.16
N LEU A 611 -1.63 17.03 26.17
CA LEU A 611 -1.23 17.00 24.76
C LEU A 611 -0.56 18.31 24.35
N VAL A 612 -1.14 19.45 24.70
CA VAL A 612 -0.61 20.77 24.32
C VAL A 612 0.81 20.95 24.86
N GLN A 613 1.00 20.69 26.15
CA GLN A 613 2.32 20.76 26.81
C GLN A 613 3.31 19.73 26.24
N SER A 614 2.83 18.51 25.98
CA SER A 614 3.65 17.41 25.45
C SER A 614 4.14 17.68 24.02
N SER A 615 3.30 18.26 23.17
CA SER A 615 3.69 18.65 21.80
C SER A 615 4.72 19.78 21.81
N GLN A 616 4.59 20.76 22.72
CA GLN A 616 5.59 21.83 22.85
C GLN A 616 6.94 21.25 23.29
N PHE A 617 6.93 20.37 24.29
CA PHE A 617 8.13 19.68 24.75
C PHE A 617 8.82 18.88 23.64
N ILE A 618 8.06 18.09 22.87
CA ILE A 618 8.63 17.28 21.78
C ILE A 618 9.17 18.14 20.63
N GLY A 619 8.50 19.24 20.28
CA GLY A 619 9.06 20.21 19.34
C GLY A 619 10.41 20.77 19.83
N ASN A 620 10.53 21.07 21.13
CA ASN A 620 11.80 21.49 21.71
C ASN A 620 12.84 20.35 21.74
N ALA A 621 12.43 19.08 21.89
CA ALA A 621 13.34 17.94 21.85
C ALA A 621 13.94 17.71 20.46
N TYR A 622 13.14 17.85 19.39
CA TYR A 622 13.62 17.79 18.00
C TYR A 622 14.64 18.89 17.69
N GLU A 623 14.54 20.01 18.40
CA GLU A 623 15.35 21.21 18.18
C GLU A 623 16.50 21.37 19.19
N TRP A 624 16.71 20.36 20.05
CA TRP A 624 17.71 20.32 21.12
C TRP A 624 17.57 21.45 22.17
N LEU A 625 16.35 21.97 22.33
CA LEU A 625 15.98 23.01 23.29
C LEU A 625 15.27 22.45 24.53
N ALA A 626 14.92 21.16 24.55
CA ALA A 626 14.23 20.55 25.69
C ALA A 626 15.15 20.43 26.91
N GLU A 627 14.72 21.03 28.02
CA GLU A 627 15.43 21.00 29.30
C GLU A 627 15.65 19.56 29.79
N GLY A 628 16.87 19.25 30.27
CA GLY A 628 17.27 17.93 30.74
C GLY A 628 17.59 16.89 29.64
N VAL A 629 17.21 17.16 28.39
CA VAL A 629 17.42 16.28 27.24
C VAL A 629 18.57 16.76 26.36
N GLY A 630 18.53 18.01 25.89
CA GLY A 630 19.55 18.57 24.98
C GLY A 630 19.65 17.81 23.65
N ASN A 631 20.88 17.51 23.22
CA ASN A 631 21.18 16.79 21.97
C ASN A 631 21.44 15.27 22.18
N ASP A 632 21.07 14.71 23.34
CA ASP A 632 21.24 13.29 23.64
C ASP A 632 20.13 12.46 22.97
N PHE A 633 20.45 11.81 21.84
CA PHE A 633 19.50 11.02 21.07
C PHE A 633 18.83 9.89 21.87
N LYS A 634 19.50 9.29 22.85
CA LYS A 634 18.89 8.23 23.68
C LYS A 634 17.81 8.80 24.59
N LYS A 635 18.05 9.98 25.17
CA LYS A 635 17.04 10.68 25.97
C LYS A 635 15.87 11.15 25.11
N ILE A 636 16.16 11.69 23.92
CA ILE A 636 15.13 12.10 22.96
C ILE A 636 14.25 10.90 22.59
N GLU A 637 14.85 9.78 22.19
CA GLU A 637 14.13 8.53 21.86
C GLU A 637 13.26 8.04 23.02
N SER A 638 13.80 8.03 24.25
CA SER A 638 13.06 7.64 25.45
C SER A 638 11.84 8.52 25.69
N GLU A 639 11.98 9.84 25.55
CA GLU A 639 10.88 10.78 25.73
C GLU A 639 9.80 10.64 24.64
N ILE A 640 10.20 10.43 23.38
CA ILE A 640 9.28 10.18 22.27
C ILE A 640 8.48 8.90 22.54
N ASN A 641 9.16 7.79 22.84
CA ASN A 641 8.49 6.52 23.12
C ASN A 641 7.52 6.60 24.30
N ARG A 642 7.93 7.24 25.40
CA ARG A 642 7.09 7.43 26.59
C ARG A 642 5.82 8.22 26.27
N ARG A 643 5.94 9.34 25.57
CA ARG A 643 4.81 10.23 25.24
C ARG A 643 3.91 9.63 24.16
N ASN A 644 4.48 8.98 23.15
CA ASN A 644 3.73 8.23 22.16
C ASN A 644 2.94 7.08 22.79
N GLY A 645 3.51 6.40 23.79
CA GLY A 645 2.78 5.37 24.55
C GLY A 645 1.52 5.91 25.23
N ILE A 646 1.57 7.13 25.78
CA ILE A 646 0.41 7.79 26.42
C ILE A 646 -0.66 8.18 25.38
N ILE A 647 -0.24 8.55 24.17
CA ILE A 647 -1.14 8.92 23.07
C ILE A 647 -1.77 7.68 22.45
N ALA A 648 -0.96 6.74 21.98
CA ALA A 648 -1.37 5.65 21.11
C ALA A 648 -2.02 4.47 21.84
N ASN A 649 -1.70 4.24 23.13
CA ASN A 649 -2.26 3.12 23.90
C ASN A 649 -3.54 3.49 24.65
N VAL A 650 -4.21 4.59 24.28
CA VAL A 650 -5.48 4.98 24.89
C VAL A 650 -6.57 3.98 24.51
N ASP A 651 -7.28 3.48 25.51
CA ASP A 651 -8.50 2.71 25.31
C ASP A 651 -9.68 3.68 25.28
N VAL A 652 -10.11 4.04 24.07
CA VAL A 652 -11.19 5.00 23.87
C VAL A 652 -12.52 4.47 24.40
N GLN A 653 -12.75 3.16 24.32
CA GLN A 653 -13.98 2.56 24.82
C GLN A 653 -14.04 2.66 26.34
N ARG A 654 -12.97 2.25 27.02
CA ARG A 654 -12.87 2.37 28.48
C ARG A 654 -12.99 3.82 28.95
N MET A 655 -12.35 4.76 28.25
CA MET A 655 -12.48 6.19 28.54
C MET A 655 -13.94 6.66 28.48
N CYS A 656 -14.71 6.21 27.48
CA CYS A 656 -16.14 6.53 27.38
C CYS A 656 -16.97 5.87 28.50
N GLU A 657 -16.64 4.64 28.90
CA GLU A 657 -17.28 3.94 30.02
C GLU A 657 -17.02 4.64 31.36
N ASP A 658 -15.77 5.05 31.61
CA ASP A 658 -15.37 5.78 32.82
C ASP A 658 -16.07 7.15 32.90
N ALA A 659 -16.16 7.86 31.76
CA ALA A 659 -16.89 9.13 31.68
C ALA A 659 -18.40 8.94 31.94
N ARG A 660 -19.01 7.88 31.40
CA ARG A 660 -20.41 7.52 31.66
C ARG A 660 -20.67 7.17 33.13
N ALA A 661 -19.73 6.48 33.77
CA ALA A 661 -19.83 6.18 35.19
C ALA A 661 -19.71 7.45 36.05
N LEU A 662 -18.83 8.39 35.65
CA LEU A 662 -18.70 9.70 36.28
C LEU A 662 -19.98 10.53 36.14
N LEU A 663 -20.61 10.53 34.96
CA LEU A 663 -21.88 11.22 34.71
C LEU A 663 -22.97 10.78 35.70
N GLY A 664 -23.05 9.47 35.97
CA GLY A 664 -24.01 8.93 36.93
C GLY A 664 -23.87 9.56 38.30
N ARG A 665 -22.65 9.58 38.83
CA ARG A 665 -22.35 10.19 40.13
C ARG A 665 -22.66 11.68 40.15
N ASN A 666 -22.37 12.39 39.07
CA ASN A 666 -22.59 13.83 38.99
C ASN A 666 -24.08 14.18 38.88
N LEU A 667 -24.87 13.38 38.14
CA LEU A 667 -26.33 13.54 38.08
C LEU A 667 -26.98 13.24 39.44
N ASP A 668 -26.58 12.15 40.10
CA ASP A 668 -27.09 11.77 41.42
C ASP A 668 -26.76 12.83 42.50
N ALA A 669 -25.66 13.57 42.33
CA ALA A 669 -25.29 14.67 43.23
C ALA A 669 -26.01 16.00 42.93
N ALA A 670 -26.58 16.14 41.74
CA ALA A 670 -27.29 17.33 41.29
C ALA A 670 -28.80 17.29 41.59
N THR A 671 -29.36 16.09 41.80
CA THR A 671 -30.72 15.84 42.30
C THR A 671 -30.79 15.94 43.81
#